data_AF-A0A319E691-F1
#
_entry.id   AF-A0A319E691-F1
#
_cell.length_a   1.000
_cell.length_b   1.000
_cell.length_c   1.000
_cell.angle_alpha   90.00
_cell.angle_beta   90.00
_cell.angle_gamma   90.00
#
_symmetry.space_group_name_H-M   'P 1'
#
loop_
_entity.id
_entity.type
_entity.pdbx_description
1 polymer ?
#
loop_
_entity_poly.entity_id
_entity_poly.type
_entity_poly.pdbx_seq_one_letter_code
_entity_poly.pdbx_strand_id
1 'polypeptide(L)'
;MSSRTALFVIDIQNELAISPETRIPHSERILTASTEILKTARSIIDAHRETSRLSPSVIVFVQHEEGPANGGTLIKGTEPWELCFQPRAGVEEEIYVSKTTGDTFKSNRELAPKLRAAGVTDIVAFGLQSEMCVEATCTGALAAGFRVTLLAGAHSTYDNDKEGKMAVELEREVERRLSTRGAKVVGWEKAVKGWVERQRIKGTFKFYSDWALFQTSDPTQDNYSLGIRFDQKGHERPFQKAVIVDIQDGYLNPGDRIVIRLGDRRYGGGGTRAQTFVEKDFRWRFYIDPVGTSRFAPIQPDLSWKIVAGPIHRVQIVSPRVLRPSVPFAVHAHTEDIWGNATSNLQDGSFELKVSNQDLGIVIERQISVSNQGWTNAIFSGLTLDAKGDYTIEVTVKARNETTTASSISHLTVSPDLPVPKALFGDLHVHSDDTVGTESSIYNFSYGREIAALDVLGYTAHEFQITKEHWDATIELIQSLNKPGEFVIFPGTEWCGNSAAGGDHNVVFLADPATHPPEFPFDRHGNVARSFEWSEHGPKDLVPGAWPLDEVYCTYAQEADTHLLIPHVGGRCCNLAWHHPQLEHVVEIGSAWGRFEWLLRDAVRRGWKLGVSANSDEHRGRCGGGVPGTAVFGTRGGLTGIIAPRLERQDVADTLRARHTFATTGQRLVGLVQTADGSALQGDEIQVLKQETLELDYHFLGEKGFSSIEAFDTSGLLWRRHFWSESDAPATILRVTWGGARLYDRYREAVWNGTITVSEESTVQDVLPFGGLEDNVEDYARTRGKHSVEFSSKTSGDLDSVHVNLQGDTPRTIRVAGSLGGYVKVGDVVAGNPHKAQPTFQLEASWEEIQCPDGKLIEILGGAELFVRVEAIPRVELPQRIQFEHHSVVKTLDRARSTLLGESGVEKRWSPVLFL
;
A
#
# COMPACT_ATOMS: atom_id res chain seq x y z
N MET A 1 -8.31 40.39 11.84
CA MET A 1 -7.12 41.02 11.25
C MET A 1 -6.00 40.00 11.29
N SER A 2 -5.19 39.87 10.23
CA SER A 2 -4.06 38.94 10.22
C SER A 2 -3.03 39.38 11.28
N SER A 3 -2.42 38.41 11.96
CA SER A 3 -1.32 38.66 12.90
C SER A 3 -0.12 39.24 12.15
N ARG A 4 0.49 40.30 12.68
CA ARG A 4 1.78 40.82 12.18
C ARG A 4 2.93 40.46 13.12
N THR A 5 4.13 40.45 12.56
CA THR A 5 5.37 40.12 13.26
C THR A 5 6.30 41.34 13.33
N ALA A 6 6.91 41.60 14.49
CA ALA A 6 7.98 42.58 14.62
C ALA A 6 9.34 41.89 14.75
N LEU A 7 10.26 42.19 13.83
CA LEU A 7 11.65 41.73 13.87
C LEU A 7 12.51 42.73 14.64
N PHE A 8 12.99 42.35 15.82
CA PHE A 8 13.84 43.16 16.68
C PHE A 8 15.32 42.90 16.38
N VAL A 9 16.02 43.96 15.97
CA VAL A 9 17.48 44.02 15.79
C VAL A 9 18.06 44.74 16.99
N ILE A 10 18.63 44.00 17.94
CA ILE A 10 18.94 44.52 19.27
C ILE A 10 20.42 44.91 19.36
N ASP A 11 20.70 46.21 19.56
CA ASP A 11 21.99 46.80 19.93
C ASP A 11 23.21 46.33 19.13
N ILE A 12 23.03 46.09 17.83
CA ILE A 12 24.16 45.79 16.94
C ILE A 12 24.85 47.12 16.60
N GLN A 13 25.64 47.61 17.56
CA GLN A 13 26.37 48.88 17.52
C GLN A 13 27.87 48.66 17.31
N ASN A 14 28.55 49.67 16.76
CA ASN A 14 29.96 49.59 16.35
C ASN A 14 30.89 49.16 17.47
N GLU A 15 30.67 49.62 18.71
CA GLU A 15 31.45 49.22 19.88
C GLU A 15 31.46 47.69 20.08
N LEU A 16 30.30 47.06 19.93
CA LEU A 16 30.13 45.63 20.22
C LEU A 16 30.43 44.75 19.01
N ALA A 17 30.27 45.27 17.79
CA ALA A 17 30.31 44.47 16.56
C ALA A 17 31.48 44.77 15.63
N ILE A 18 32.07 45.97 15.67
CA ILE A 18 33.06 46.42 14.67
C ILE A 18 34.41 46.76 15.30
N SER A 19 34.41 47.46 16.44
CA SER A 19 35.62 47.95 17.09
C SER A 19 36.61 46.81 17.36
N PRO A 20 37.84 46.84 16.82
CA PRO A 20 38.81 45.76 17.01
C PRO A 20 39.15 45.50 18.48
N GLU A 21 39.06 46.54 19.32
CA GLU A 21 39.41 46.48 20.74
C GLU A 21 38.28 45.93 21.61
N THR A 22 37.03 46.16 21.21
CA THR A 22 35.85 45.93 22.06
C THR A 22 34.82 44.99 21.44
N ARG A 23 34.98 44.54 20.19
CA ARG A 23 34.01 43.63 19.54
C ARG A 23 33.90 42.27 20.24
N ILE A 24 32.71 41.70 20.22
CA ILE A 24 32.48 40.32 20.68
C ILE A 24 33.25 39.29 19.82
N PRO A 25 33.59 38.11 20.40
CA PRO A 25 34.31 37.05 19.69
C PRO A 25 33.64 36.60 18.38
N HIS A 26 32.30 36.54 18.34
CA HIS A 26 31.53 36.08 17.18
C HIS A 26 30.97 37.20 16.29
N SER A 27 31.57 38.40 16.33
CA SER A 27 31.12 39.58 15.56
C SER A 27 30.85 39.28 14.08
N GLU A 28 31.77 38.58 13.40
CA GLU A 28 31.63 38.21 11.98
C GLU A 28 30.35 37.39 11.71
N ARG A 29 30.12 36.33 12.51
CA ARG A 29 28.91 35.50 12.43
C ARG A 29 27.63 36.33 12.59
N ILE A 30 27.62 37.25 13.55
CA ILE A 30 26.45 38.10 13.83
C ILE A 30 26.21 39.08 12.68
N LEU A 31 27.25 39.71 12.13
CA LEU A 31 27.11 40.62 10.99
C LEU A 31 26.62 39.89 9.73
N THR A 32 27.12 38.68 9.46
CA THR A 32 26.64 37.83 8.35
C THR A 32 25.18 37.45 8.52
N ALA A 33 24.81 36.90 9.69
CA ALA A 33 23.43 36.50 9.96
C ALA A 33 22.48 37.71 9.87
N SER A 34 22.86 38.85 10.46
CA SER A 34 22.08 40.09 10.44
C SER A 34 21.84 40.59 9.02
N THR A 35 22.86 40.51 8.16
CA THR A 35 22.75 40.94 6.75
C THR A 35 21.71 40.11 6.01
N GLU A 36 21.75 38.79 6.12
CA GLU A 36 20.82 37.90 5.41
C GLU A 36 19.39 37.96 5.97
N ILE A 37 19.25 38.04 7.29
CA ILE A 37 17.97 38.22 7.97
C ILE A 37 17.32 39.54 7.53
N LEU A 38 18.06 40.65 7.57
CA LEU A 38 17.56 41.97 7.17
C LEU A 38 17.25 42.05 5.68
N LYS A 39 18.09 41.48 4.82
CA LYS A 39 17.85 41.41 3.39
C LYS A 39 16.52 40.74 3.08
N THR A 40 16.24 39.60 3.73
CA THR A 40 14.98 38.87 3.54
C THR A 40 13.79 39.62 4.13
N ALA A 41 13.92 40.17 5.35
CA ALA A 41 12.84 40.94 5.97
C ALA A 41 12.47 42.19 5.15
N ARG A 42 13.49 42.87 4.59
CA ARG A 42 13.31 44.04 3.73
C ARG A 42 12.67 43.69 2.40
N SER A 43 13.05 42.58 1.76
CA SER A 43 12.41 42.17 0.49
C SER A 43 10.91 41.90 0.66
N ILE A 44 10.49 41.36 1.81
CA ILE A 44 9.06 41.17 2.14
C ILE A 44 8.35 42.52 2.30
N ILE A 45 8.95 43.46 3.04
CA ILE A 45 8.40 44.81 3.20
C ILE A 45 8.27 45.50 1.84
N ASP A 46 9.32 45.43 1.02
CA ASP A 46 9.38 46.10 -0.28
C ASP A 46 8.31 45.56 -1.24
N ALA A 47 8.16 44.23 -1.32
CA ALA A 47 7.12 43.59 -2.13
C ALA A 47 5.69 44.03 -1.74
N HIS A 48 5.43 44.24 -0.44
CA HIS A 48 4.13 44.71 0.02
C HIS A 48 3.92 46.20 -0.23
N ARG A 49 4.97 47.01 -0.10
CA ARG A 49 4.94 48.45 -0.43
C ARG A 49 4.69 48.68 -1.91
N GLU A 50 5.35 47.93 -2.79
CA GLU A 50 5.11 47.98 -4.24
C GLU A 50 3.64 47.72 -4.60
N THR A 51 2.98 46.83 -3.85
CA THR A 51 1.56 46.48 -4.05
C THR A 51 0.59 47.35 -3.23
N SER A 52 1.08 48.41 -2.56
CA SER A 52 0.31 49.29 -1.67
C SER A 52 -0.47 48.54 -0.57
N ARG A 53 0.04 47.38 -0.14
CA ARG A 53 -0.53 46.55 0.92
C ARG A 53 0.25 46.75 2.21
N LEU A 54 -0.44 46.56 3.33
CA LEU A 54 0.21 46.56 4.64
C LEU A 54 1.14 45.35 4.74
N SER A 55 2.43 45.57 5.00
CA SER A 55 3.41 44.50 5.18
C SER A 55 3.02 43.58 6.34
N PRO A 56 3.16 42.26 6.24
CA PRO A 56 2.91 41.32 7.34
C PRO A 56 3.94 41.48 8.48
N SER A 57 5.03 42.21 8.26
CA SER A 57 6.08 42.44 9.24
C SER A 57 6.52 43.90 9.34
N VAL A 58 7.12 44.24 10.49
CA VAL A 58 7.87 45.48 10.73
C VAL A 58 9.25 45.12 11.29
N ILE A 59 10.26 45.97 11.08
CA ILE A 59 11.60 45.82 11.65
C ILE A 59 11.78 46.91 12.71
N VAL A 60 12.24 46.53 13.89
CA VAL A 60 12.52 47.42 15.02
C VAL A 60 14.02 47.41 15.28
N PHE A 61 14.70 48.49 14.93
CA PHE A 61 16.10 48.72 15.23
C PHE A 61 16.23 49.34 16.62
N VAL A 62 16.84 48.59 17.53
CA VAL A 62 17.05 49.03 18.91
C VAL A 62 18.50 49.49 19.08
N GLN A 63 18.70 50.68 19.64
CA GLN A 63 20.02 51.25 19.92
C GLN A 63 20.15 51.61 21.39
N HIS A 64 21.19 51.11 22.05
CA HIS A 64 21.48 51.42 23.44
C HIS A 64 22.26 52.73 23.57
N GLU A 65 21.89 53.51 24.59
CA GLU A 65 22.52 54.79 24.95
C GLU A 65 23.01 54.73 26.39
N GLU A 66 24.28 55.06 26.60
CA GLU A 66 24.90 55.21 27.92
C GLU A 66 25.20 56.69 28.22
N GLY A 67 25.10 57.06 29.50
CA GLY A 67 25.40 58.42 29.95
C GLY A 67 26.90 58.61 30.20
N PRO A 68 27.50 59.76 29.85
CA PRO A 68 28.93 60.03 30.08
C PRO A 68 29.33 59.96 31.56
N ALA A 69 28.39 60.16 32.48
CA ALA A 69 28.63 60.03 33.92
C ALA A 69 28.71 58.58 34.43
N ASN A 70 28.33 57.59 33.61
CA ASN A 70 28.25 56.17 33.99
C ASN A 70 29.46 55.34 33.52
N GLY A 71 30.47 55.99 32.91
CA GLY A 71 31.67 55.31 32.41
C GLY A 71 31.45 54.41 31.19
N GLY A 72 30.29 54.51 30.56
CA GLY A 72 29.92 53.74 29.37
C GLY A 72 30.51 54.30 28.08
N THR A 73 30.76 53.43 27.10
CA THR A 73 31.37 53.77 25.80
C THR A 73 30.32 54.04 24.70
N LEU A 74 29.06 53.63 24.91
CA LEU A 74 27.95 53.84 23.97
C LEU A 74 27.30 55.24 24.13
N ILE A 75 28.12 56.29 24.00
CA ILE A 75 27.71 57.69 24.15
C ILE A 75 27.04 58.20 22.87
N LYS A 76 25.83 58.73 23.00
CA LYS A 76 25.06 59.25 21.85
C LYS A 76 25.88 60.21 20.97
N GLY A 77 25.90 59.93 19.67
CA GLY A 77 26.59 60.72 18.65
C GLY A 77 28.07 60.40 18.46
N THR A 78 28.63 59.42 19.18
CA THR A 78 29.99 58.92 18.93
C THR A 78 29.98 57.76 17.93
N GLU A 79 31.10 57.53 17.25
CA GLU A 79 31.26 56.41 16.32
C GLU A 79 31.02 55.02 16.96
N PRO A 80 31.54 54.72 18.18
CA PRO A 80 31.23 53.46 18.87
C PRO A 80 29.72 53.24 19.13
N TRP A 81 28.97 54.32 19.30
CA TRP A 81 27.54 54.27 19.55
C TRP A 81 26.71 53.96 18.31
N GLU A 82 27.18 54.21 17.09
CA GLU A 82 26.35 54.05 15.88
C GLU A 82 25.93 52.60 15.62
N LEU A 83 24.73 52.41 15.06
CA LEU A 83 24.24 51.11 14.60
C LEU A 83 25.01 50.65 13.35
N CYS A 84 25.39 49.38 13.31
CA CYS A 84 25.95 48.75 12.11
C CYS A 84 24.92 48.61 10.98
N PHE A 85 23.63 48.54 11.33
CA PHE A 85 22.51 48.46 10.39
C PHE A 85 21.51 49.58 10.68
N GLN A 86 21.37 50.51 9.73
CA GLN A 86 20.50 51.67 9.87
C GLN A 86 19.08 51.38 9.33
N PRO A 87 18.02 51.90 9.97
CA PRO A 87 16.69 51.92 9.38
C PRO A 87 16.67 52.76 8.11
N ARG A 88 15.93 52.32 7.09
CA ARG A 88 15.81 53.05 5.80
C ARG A 88 14.95 54.31 5.96
N ALA A 89 15.46 55.45 5.49
CA ALA A 89 14.71 56.70 5.48
C ALA A 89 13.43 56.58 4.63
N GLY A 90 12.29 56.99 5.17
CA GLY A 90 11.00 56.99 4.47
C GLY A 90 10.28 55.62 4.42
N VAL A 91 10.77 54.60 5.14
CA VAL A 91 10.12 53.29 5.27
C VAL A 91 9.47 53.18 6.64
N GLU A 92 8.15 53.37 6.72
CA GLU A 92 7.40 53.39 7.99
C GLU A 92 7.44 52.04 8.74
N GLU A 93 7.67 50.94 8.02
CA GLU A 93 7.83 49.61 8.59
C GLU A 93 9.20 49.38 9.27
N GLU A 94 10.16 50.31 9.15
CA GLU A 94 11.45 50.28 9.84
C GLU A 94 11.49 51.31 10.97
N ILE A 95 11.26 50.83 12.19
CA ILE A 95 11.11 51.65 13.40
C ILE A 95 12.45 51.73 14.13
N TYR A 96 12.85 52.94 14.49
CA TYR A 96 13.99 53.19 15.37
C TYR A 96 13.54 53.34 16.83
N VAL A 97 14.22 52.67 17.76
CA VAL A 97 13.97 52.74 19.21
C VAL A 97 15.29 52.91 19.96
N SER A 98 15.44 54.01 20.70
CA SER A 98 16.56 54.16 21.63
C SER A 98 16.21 53.60 23.01
N LYS A 99 17.21 53.11 23.75
CA LYS A 99 17.02 52.62 25.13
C LYS A 99 18.21 52.89 26.04
N THR A 100 17.95 53.12 27.32
CA THR A 100 18.96 53.36 28.36
C THR A 100 19.04 52.25 29.41
N THR A 101 18.22 51.20 29.26
CA THR A 101 18.26 49.97 30.07
C THR A 101 18.41 48.74 29.19
N GLY A 102 18.77 47.58 29.77
CA GLY A 102 18.84 46.31 29.02
C GLY A 102 17.52 45.91 28.35
N ASP A 103 16.39 46.06 29.05
CA ASP A 103 15.05 45.79 28.49
C ASP A 103 14.53 46.99 27.67
N THR A 104 14.28 46.76 26.38
CA THR A 104 13.72 47.75 25.44
C THR A 104 12.33 48.25 25.87
N PHE A 105 11.47 47.37 26.38
CA PHE A 105 10.10 47.71 26.80
C PHE A 105 10.08 48.49 28.12
N LYS A 106 11.07 48.26 28.99
CA LYS A 106 11.25 49.05 30.20
C LYS A 106 11.67 50.49 29.89
N SER A 107 12.57 50.68 28.94
CA SER A 107 12.98 52.01 28.46
C SER A 107 11.87 52.73 27.68
N ASN A 108 11.00 51.97 27.01
CA ASN A 108 9.98 52.51 26.10
C ASN A 108 8.58 51.97 26.43
N ARG A 109 7.94 52.53 27.47
CA ARG A 109 6.63 52.06 27.95
C ARG A 109 5.52 52.10 26.90
N GLU A 110 5.59 53.04 25.96
CA GLU A 110 4.61 53.18 24.86
C GLU A 110 4.87 52.24 23.68
N LEU A 111 5.97 51.49 23.64
CA LEU A 111 6.31 50.62 22.51
C LEU A 111 5.33 49.45 22.38
N ALA A 112 4.98 48.78 23.48
CA ALA A 112 4.05 47.66 23.46
C ALA A 112 2.64 48.07 22.99
N PRO A 113 2.01 49.15 23.50
CA PRO A 113 0.76 49.66 22.96
C PRO A 113 0.84 50.01 21.45
N LYS A 114 1.91 50.67 21.01
CA LYS A 114 2.12 51.03 19.59
C LYS A 114 2.20 49.81 18.68
N LEU A 115 2.98 48.78 19.06
CA LEU A 115 3.10 47.55 18.28
C LEU A 115 1.77 46.81 18.17
N ARG A 116 0.98 46.75 19.26
CA ARG A 116 -0.37 46.15 19.21
C ARG A 116 -1.33 46.94 18.33
N ALA A 117 -1.30 48.27 18.41
CA ALA A 117 -2.11 49.12 17.54
C ALA A 117 -1.76 48.90 16.06
N ALA A 118 -0.49 48.59 15.77
CA ALA A 118 -0.03 48.21 14.44
C ALA A 118 -0.36 46.76 14.05
N GLY A 119 -1.08 46.00 14.88
CA GLY A 119 -1.49 44.60 14.62
C GLY A 119 -0.42 43.55 14.93
N VAL A 120 0.69 43.93 15.59
CA VAL A 120 1.76 43.00 15.93
C VAL A 120 1.34 42.11 17.11
N THR A 121 1.49 40.80 16.95
CA THR A 121 1.28 39.85 18.05
C THR A 121 2.47 38.91 18.27
N ASP A 122 3.39 38.83 17.31
CA ASP A 122 4.62 38.05 17.37
C ASP A 122 5.86 38.97 17.33
N ILE A 123 6.88 38.66 18.14
CA ILE A 123 8.19 39.29 18.13
C ILE A 123 9.23 38.23 17.77
N VAL A 124 10.03 38.50 16.74
CA VAL A 124 11.22 37.72 16.40
C VAL A 124 12.44 38.56 16.78
N ALA A 125 13.38 38.04 17.55
CA ALA A 125 14.49 38.83 18.09
C ALA A 125 15.85 38.19 17.80
N PHE A 126 16.85 39.05 17.57
CA PHE A 126 18.26 38.72 17.48
C PHE A 126 19.11 39.97 17.79
N GLY A 127 20.42 39.80 18.02
CA GLY A 127 21.31 40.93 18.29
C GLY A 127 22.26 40.71 19.47
N LEU A 128 22.66 41.79 20.14
CA LEU A 128 23.68 41.82 21.18
C LEU A 128 23.18 42.54 22.44
N GLN A 129 23.66 42.22 23.64
CA GLN A 129 24.37 41.00 24.01
C GLN A 129 23.37 39.95 24.53
N SER A 130 23.68 38.66 24.34
CA SER A 130 22.80 37.51 24.64
C SER A 130 22.13 37.57 26.03
N GLU A 131 22.91 37.52 27.10
CA GLU A 131 22.46 37.47 28.51
C GLU A 131 22.11 38.84 29.09
N MET A 132 22.38 39.91 28.34
CA MET A 132 22.08 41.29 28.71
C MET A 132 20.83 41.77 27.97
N CYS A 133 21.01 42.58 26.92
CA CYS A 133 19.92 43.27 26.24
C CYS A 133 18.97 42.34 25.49
N VAL A 134 19.47 41.24 24.91
CA VAL A 134 18.66 40.28 24.16
C VAL A 134 17.74 39.52 25.12
N GLU A 135 18.27 38.93 26.18
CA GLU A 135 17.48 38.23 27.19
C GLU A 135 16.49 39.16 27.90
N ALA A 136 16.94 40.36 28.29
CA ALA A 136 16.08 41.34 28.97
C ALA A 136 14.93 41.82 28.06
N THR A 137 15.19 42.09 26.79
CA THR A 137 14.16 42.51 25.83
C THR A 137 13.19 41.39 25.47
N CYS A 138 13.68 40.16 25.26
CA CYS A 138 12.81 39.00 25.02
C CYS A 138 11.91 38.71 26.24
N THR A 139 12.47 38.87 27.44
CA THR A 139 11.72 38.79 28.69
C THR A 139 10.64 39.86 28.80
N GLY A 140 10.99 41.11 28.51
CA GLY A 140 10.07 42.24 28.50
C GLY A 140 8.94 42.05 27.49
N ALA A 141 9.24 41.53 26.30
CA ALA A 141 8.26 41.18 25.27
C ALA A 141 7.28 40.09 25.73
N LEU A 142 7.78 39.01 26.34
CA LEU A 142 6.94 37.95 26.92
C LEU A 142 6.04 38.50 28.03
N ALA A 143 6.60 39.29 28.94
CA ALA A 143 5.85 39.91 30.04
C ALA A 143 4.81 40.92 29.54
N ALA A 144 5.12 41.63 28.46
CA ALA A 144 4.16 42.48 27.79
C ALA A 144 3.02 41.65 27.16
N GLY A 145 3.23 40.39 26.81
CA GLY A 145 2.21 39.49 26.25
C GLY A 145 2.31 39.31 24.73
N PHE A 146 3.52 39.39 24.16
CA PHE A 146 3.80 38.98 22.78
C PHE A 146 4.27 37.53 22.74
N ARG A 147 4.03 36.84 21.62
CA ARG A 147 4.73 35.57 21.35
C ARG A 147 6.15 35.89 20.90
N VAL A 148 7.16 35.27 21.51
CA VAL A 148 8.57 35.59 21.22
C VAL A 148 9.26 34.42 20.54
N THR A 149 9.98 34.68 19.46
CA THR A 149 10.93 33.76 18.83
C THR A 149 12.33 34.35 18.87
N LEU A 150 13.28 33.67 19.49
CA LEU A 150 14.70 34.01 19.44
C LEU A 150 15.37 33.26 18.29
N LEU A 151 16.15 33.97 17.47
CA LEU A 151 16.89 33.40 16.35
C LEU A 151 18.27 32.89 16.80
N ALA A 152 18.35 31.58 17.10
CA ALA A 152 19.59 30.92 17.48
C ALA A 152 20.64 31.06 16.37
N GLY A 153 21.89 31.33 16.77
CA GLY A 153 23.00 31.63 15.86
C GLY A 153 23.06 33.07 15.34
N ALA A 154 22.06 33.91 15.64
CA ALA A 154 22.03 35.35 15.28
C ALA A 154 22.11 36.29 16.50
N HIS A 155 22.45 35.78 17.69
CA HIS A 155 22.80 36.58 18.87
C HIS A 155 24.08 36.07 19.53
N SER A 156 24.79 36.93 20.26
CA SER A 156 26.07 36.58 20.90
C SER A 156 26.43 37.51 22.05
N THR A 157 27.48 37.15 22.80
CA THR A 157 28.06 37.92 23.92
C THR A 157 29.58 37.73 23.98
N TYR A 158 30.23 38.16 25.07
CA TYR A 158 31.65 37.96 25.39
C TYR A 158 31.91 36.68 26.18
N ASP A 159 33.16 36.21 26.16
CA ASP A 159 33.60 35.17 27.09
C ASP A 159 33.58 35.74 28.53
N ASN A 160 33.16 34.92 29.50
CA ASN A 160 33.14 35.29 30.91
C ASN A 160 34.29 34.59 31.64
N ASP A 161 35.45 35.23 31.64
CA ASP A 161 36.67 34.73 32.27
C ASP A 161 36.52 34.43 33.76
N LYS A 162 35.62 35.15 34.46
CA LYS A 162 35.39 34.95 35.90
C LYS A 162 34.62 33.66 36.20
N GLU A 163 33.73 33.26 35.28
CA GLU A 163 32.95 32.02 35.38
C GLU A 163 33.54 30.88 34.55
N GLY A 164 34.61 31.13 33.79
CA GLY A 164 35.24 30.15 32.90
C GLY A 164 34.33 29.69 31.76
N LYS A 165 33.41 30.54 31.30
CA LYS A 165 32.41 30.21 30.27
C LYS A 165 32.70 30.92 28.96
N MET A 166 32.63 30.19 27.86
CA MET A 166 32.71 30.75 26.52
C MET A 166 31.38 31.41 26.11
N ALA A 167 31.43 32.41 25.22
CA ALA A 167 30.26 33.12 24.72
C ALA A 167 29.19 32.17 24.11
N VAL A 168 29.60 31.09 23.43
CA VAL A 168 28.67 30.07 22.87
C VAL A 168 27.92 29.32 23.97
N GLU A 169 28.54 29.11 25.14
CA GLU A 169 27.89 28.45 26.26
C GLU A 169 26.84 29.39 26.89
N LEU A 170 27.16 30.67 27.02
CA LEU A 170 26.23 31.70 27.48
C LEU A 170 25.04 31.87 26.52
N GLU A 171 25.28 31.84 25.21
CA GLU A 171 24.22 31.83 24.18
C GLU A 171 23.22 30.69 24.42
N ARG A 172 23.71 29.45 24.57
CA ARG A 172 22.87 28.26 24.80
C ARG A 172 22.12 28.33 26.14
N GLU A 173 22.75 28.88 27.17
CA GLU A 173 22.09 29.08 28.46
C GLU A 173 20.93 30.07 28.34
N VAL A 174 21.13 31.19 27.62
CA VAL A 174 20.08 32.18 27.34
C VAL A 174 18.94 31.57 26.53
N GLU A 175 19.25 30.84 25.46
CA GLU A 175 18.27 30.11 24.65
C GLU A 175 17.41 29.18 25.53
N ARG A 176 18.05 28.42 26.44
CA ARG A 176 17.35 27.52 27.36
C ARG A 176 16.48 28.29 28.37
N ARG A 177 16.98 29.39 28.95
CA ARG A 177 16.24 30.23 29.89
C ARG A 177 15.01 30.85 29.24
N LEU A 178 15.16 31.42 28.05
CA LEU A 178 14.04 32.02 27.31
C LEU A 178 13.03 30.96 26.84
N SER A 179 13.51 29.80 26.38
CA SER A 179 12.65 28.67 26.02
C SER A 179 11.79 28.21 27.20
N THR A 180 12.39 28.08 28.39
CA THR A 180 11.68 27.74 29.64
C THR A 180 10.61 28.78 30.00
N ARG A 181 10.79 30.04 29.60
CA ARG A 181 9.86 31.14 29.87
C ARG A 181 8.80 31.31 28.77
N GLY A 182 8.78 30.42 27.78
CA GLY A 182 7.76 30.37 26.73
C GLY A 182 8.17 31.03 25.40
N ALA A 183 9.42 31.45 25.23
CA ALA A 183 9.91 31.84 23.91
C ALA A 183 10.17 30.59 23.04
N LYS A 184 10.00 30.70 21.73
CA LYS A 184 10.47 29.70 20.77
C LYS A 184 11.92 29.99 20.40
N VAL A 185 12.77 28.98 20.33
CA VAL A 185 14.14 29.11 19.81
C VAL A 185 14.23 28.38 18.49
N VAL A 186 14.70 29.06 17.43
CA VAL A 186 14.82 28.49 16.08
C VAL A 186 16.13 28.98 15.45
N GLY A 187 16.88 28.08 14.80
CA GLY A 187 18.05 28.49 14.00
C GLY A 187 17.65 29.49 12.91
N TRP A 188 18.40 30.58 12.78
CA TRP A 188 18.00 31.72 11.94
C TRP A 188 17.83 31.32 10.46
N GLU A 189 18.64 30.41 9.92
CA GLU A 189 18.54 29.93 8.54
C GLU A 189 17.22 29.20 8.28
N LYS A 190 16.75 28.42 9.26
CA LYS A 190 15.48 27.70 9.17
C LYS A 190 14.31 28.68 9.26
N ALA A 191 14.42 29.71 10.10
CA ALA A 191 13.40 30.73 10.24
C ALA A 191 13.23 31.53 8.94
N VAL A 192 14.33 32.05 8.39
CA VAL A 192 14.34 32.86 7.15
C VAL A 192 13.80 32.08 5.95
N LYS A 193 14.15 30.79 5.79
CA LYS A 193 13.62 29.91 4.73
C LYS A 193 12.09 29.77 4.74
N GLY A 194 11.44 30.02 5.89
CA GLY A 194 10.00 29.95 6.06
C GLY A 194 9.25 31.27 5.82
N TRP A 195 9.94 32.39 5.58
CA TRP A 195 9.31 33.72 5.46
C TRP A 195 8.84 34.09 4.04
N VAL A 196 9.22 33.34 3.00
CA VAL A 196 8.84 33.62 1.60
C VAL A 196 7.65 32.73 1.17
N GLU A 197 6.50 33.35 0.86
CA GLU A 197 5.33 32.67 0.27
C GLU A 197 5.61 32.27 -1.19
N ARG A 198 5.21 31.05 -1.61
CA ARG A 198 5.67 30.41 -2.86
C ARG A 198 4.52 30.11 -3.83
N GLN A 199 4.64 30.50 -5.10
CA GLN A 199 3.79 30.00 -6.19
C GLN A 199 4.18 28.54 -6.54
N ARG A 200 3.20 27.70 -6.87
CA ARG A 200 3.42 26.28 -7.17
C ARG A 200 2.66 25.82 -8.41
N ILE A 201 3.33 25.03 -9.25
CA ILE A 201 2.69 24.24 -10.31
C ILE A 201 2.81 22.77 -9.96
N LYS A 202 1.77 21.99 -10.24
CA LYS A 202 1.71 20.59 -9.86
C LYS A 202 1.02 19.76 -10.94
N GLY A 203 1.76 18.82 -11.53
CA GLY A 203 1.22 17.77 -12.37
C GLY A 203 0.84 16.56 -11.53
N THR A 204 -0.31 15.94 -11.78
CA THR A 204 -0.78 14.77 -11.02
C THR A 204 -1.34 13.69 -11.94
N PHE A 205 -1.35 12.45 -11.48
CA PHE A 205 -1.93 11.30 -12.16
C PHE A 205 -2.70 10.41 -11.17
N LYS A 206 -3.53 9.49 -11.70
CA LYS A 206 -4.38 8.61 -10.90
C LYS A 206 -3.57 7.83 -9.85
N PHE A 207 -4.13 7.70 -8.66
CA PHE A 207 -3.49 7.04 -7.52
C PHE A 207 -3.17 5.55 -7.78
N TYR A 208 -4.09 4.83 -8.42
CA TYR A 208 -3.90 3.44 -8.86
C TYR A 208 -3.05 3.42 -10.12
N SER A 209 -1.78 3.70 -9.92
CA SER A 209 -0.73 3.52 -10.91
C SER A 209 0.42 2.87 -10.17
N ASP A 210 1.13 1.98 -10.80
CA ASP A 210 2.36 1.44 -10.23
C ASP A 210 3.60 2.10 -10.83
N TRP A 211 3.48 3.20 -11.59
CA TRP A 211 4.64 3.93 -12.11
C TRP A 211 5.72 4.11 -11.04
N ALA A 212 6.96 3.72 -11.38
CA ALA A 212 8.09 3.76 -10.47
C ALA A 212 8.23 5.13 -9.80
N LEU A 213 8.55 5.14 -8.50
CA LEU A 213 8.64 6.38 -7.75
C LEU A 213 9.84 7.20 -8.20
N PHE A 214 9.65 8.51 -8.39
CA PHE A 214 10.74 9.40 -8.76
C PHE A 214 11.60 9.77 -7.54
N GLN A 215 12.90 9.89 -7.73
CA GLN A 215 13.86 10.39 -6.73
C GLN A 215 14.60 11.62 -7.26
N THR A 216 15.13 12.44 -6.34
CA THR A 216 15.76 13.74 -6.67
C THR A 216 17.14 13.90 -6.04
N SER A 217 17.68 12.83 -5.45
CA SER A 217 18.85 12.87 -4.57
C SER A 217 20.11 12.31 -5.22
N ASP A 218 20.00 11.34 -6.13
CA ASP A 218 21.15 10.74 -6.81
C ASP A 218 20.98 10.76 -8.35
N PRO A 219 21.69 11.64 -9.09
CA PRO A 219 21.58 11.73 -10.54
C PRO A 219 22.08 10.50 -11.31
N THR A 220 22.79 9.57 -10.65
CA THR A 220 23.35 8.37 -11.28
C THR A 220 22.44 7.15 -11.17
N GLN A 221 21.40 7.22 -10.33
CA GLN A 221 20.48 6.11 -10.08
C GLN A 221 19.22 6.22 -10.94
N ASP A 222 18.49 5.10 -11.02
CA ASP A 222 17.21 5.02 -11.73
C ASP A 222 16.17 6.00 -11.14
N ASN A 223 15.19 6.36 -11.96
CA ASN A 223 14.06 7.23 -11.61
C ASN A 223 14.44 8.65 -11.15
N TYR A 224 15.61 9.17 -11.51
CA TYR A 224 16.05 10.53 -11.18
C TYR A 224 15.24 11.65 -11.87
N SER A 225 14.97 12.75 -11.14
CA SER A 225 14.35 13.99 -11.63
C SER A 225 14.99 15.24 -11.02
N LEU A 226 15.23 16.28 -11.84
CA LEU A 226 15.90 17.54 -11.45
C LEU A 226 14.91 18.64 -11.04
N GLY A 227 15.12 19.28 -9.87
CA GLY A 227 14.50 20.58 -9.51
C GLY A 227 13.01 20.56 -9.16
N ILE A 228 12.44 19.38 -8.93
CA ILE A 228 11.02 19.09 -8.83
C ILE A 228 10.88 17.96 -7.81
N ARG A 229 9.86 17.97 -6.94
CA ARG A 229 9.63 16.85 -5.99
C ARG A 229 8.46 15.99 -6.44
N PHE A 230 8.55 14.68 -6.21
CA PHE A 230 7.43 13.76 -6.36
C PHE A 230 6.79 13.48 -5.00
N ASP A 231 5.46 13.56 -4.93
CA ASP A 231 4.69 13.35 -3.72
C ASP A 231 3.49 12.45 -4.01
N GLN A 232 3.49 11.25 -3.43
CA GLN A 232 2.38 10.31 -3.62
C GLN A 232 1.06 10.79 -3.01
N LYS A 233 1.13 11.73 -2.05
CA LYS A 233 0.00 12.39 -1.42
C LYS A 233 -0.04 13.88 -1.75
N GLY A 234 0.50 14.26 -2.91
CA GLY A 234 0.54 15.66 -3.30
C GLY A 234 -0.85 16.27 -3.43
N HIS A 235 -1.89 15.51 -3.83
CA HIS A 235 -3.28 15.99 -4.00
C HIS A 235 -4.37 15.13 -3.34
N GLU A 236 -5.60 15.63 -3.44
CA GLU A 236 -6.81 14.85 -3.19
C GLU A 236 -6.99 13.72 -4.22
N ARG A 237 -7.78 12.71 -3.84
CA ARG A 237 -8.14 11.60 -4.75
C ARG A 237 -9.02 12.15 -5.89
N PRO A 238 -9.09 11.49 -7.05
CA PRO A 238 -8.29 10.33 -7.47
C PRO A 238 -6.85 10.69 -7.93
N PHE A 239 -6.53 11.98 -8.12
CA PHE A 239 -5.25 12.45 -8.66
C PHE A 239 -4.16 12.72 -7.60
N GLN A 240 -3.91 11.76 -6.70
CA GLN A 240 -3.05 12.01 -5.53
C GLN A 240 -1.56 12.13 -5.85
N LYS A 241 -1.06 11.29 -6.77
CA LYS A 241 0.37 11.20 -7.10
C LYS A 241 0.76 12.43 -7.92
N ALA A 242 1.77 13.16 -7.45
CA ALA A 242 2.04 14.49 -7.95
C ALA A 242 3.53 14.78 -8.19
N VAL A 243 3.83 15.31 -9.37
CA VAL A 243 5.06 16.00 -9.72
C VAL A 243 4.87 17.48 -9.38
N ILE A 244 5.59 17.98 -8.38
CA ILE A 244 5.41 19.32 -7.81
C ILE A 244 6.62 20.19 -8.16
N VAL A 245 6.37 21.27 -8.90
CA VAL A 245 7.33 22.29 -9.29
C VAL A 245 7.11 23.52 -8.41
N ASP A 246 8.03 23.73 -7.48
CA ASP A 246 8.07 24.95 -6.66
C ASP A 246 8.80 26.05 -7.46
N ILE A 247 8.13 27.18 -7.73
CA ILE A 247 8.78 28.33 -8.37
C ILE A 247 9.59 29.05 -7.29
N GLN A 248 10.92 29.00 -7.42
CA GLN A 248 11.86 29.67 -6.51
C GLN A 248 12.13 31.06 -7.06
N ASP A 249 11.95 32.09 -6.22
CA ASP A 249 12.23 33.50 -6.50
C ASP A 249 11.57 34.06 -7.78
N GLY A 250 10.42 34.73 -7.63
CA GLY A 250 9.73 35.41 -8.74
C GLY A 250 8.31 34.89 -8.99
N TYR A 251 7.83 35.07 -10.22
CA TYR A 251 6.50 34.68 -10.68
C TYR A 251 6.57 34.21 -12.14
N LEU A 252 5.57 33.43 -12.58
CA LEU A 252 5.47 33.03 -13.98
C LEU A 252 4.74 34.08 -14.81
N ASN A 253 5.32 34.45 -15.95
CA ASN A 253 4.72 35.31 -16.95
C ASN A 253 3.99 34.49 -18.04
N PRO A 254 2.95 35.06 -18.68
CA PRO A 254 2.39 34.48 -19.89
C PRO A 254 3.49 34.23 -20.94
N GLY A 255 3.62 32.99 -21.39
CA GLY A 255 4.64 32.56 -22.35
C GLY A 255 5.85 31.85 -21.74
N ASP A 256 6.03 31.90 -20.42
CA ASP A 256 7.05 31.11 -19.73
C ASP A 256 6.80 29.62 -19.93
N ARG A 257 7.89 28.83 -20.01
CA ARG A 257 7.84 27.40 -20.30
C ARG A 257 8.53 26.61 -19.21
N ILE A 258 7.79 25.69 -18.58
CA ILE A 258 8.34 24.66 -17.72
C ILE A 258 8.47 23.38 -18.54
N VAL A 259 9.68 22.81 -18.58
CA VAL A 259 9.95 21.56 -19.29
C VAL A 259 10.23 20.46 -18.28
N ILE A 260 9.29 19.52 -18.14
CA ILE A 260 9.45 18.32 -17.29
C ILE A 260 9.95 17.18 -18.17
N ARG A 261 11.08 16.56 -17.80
CA ARG A 261 11.63 15.36 -18.46
C ARG A 261 11.57 14.20 -17.48
N LEU A 262 10.76 13.19 -17.79
CA LEU A 262 10.65 11.97 -16.99
C LEU A 262 11.49 10.86 -17.62
N GLY A 263 12.29 10.15 -16.82
CA GLY A 263 13.15 9.06 -17.29
C GLY A 263 14.38 9.50 -18.08
N ASP A 264 14.96 10.64 -17.72
CA ASP A 264 16.13 11.19 -18.40
C ASP A 264 17.39 10.33 -18.17
N ARG A 265 17.93 9.75 -19.24
CA ARG A 265 19.09 8.85 -19.22
C ARG A 265 20.44 9.57 -19.38
N ARG A 266 20.47 10.90 -19.56
CA ARG A 266 21.70 11.67 -19.88
C ARG A 266 22.81 11.56 -18.84
N TYR A 267 22.49 11.14 -17.61
CA TYR A 267 23.44 11.02 -16.49
C TYR A 267 23.79 9.57 -16.15
N GLY A 268 23.45 8.61 -17.02
CA GLY A 268 23.82 7.19 -16.86
C GLY A 268 22.74 6.32 -16.21
N GLY A 269 21.68 6.91 -15.64
CA GLY A 269 20.54 6.16 -15.12
C GLY A 269 19.74 5.41 -16.19
N GLY A 270 19.10 4.32 -15.80
CA GLY A 270 18.29 3.44 -16.65
C GLY A 270 16.98 4.07 -17.13
N GLY A 271 16.61 5.26 -16.65
CA GLY A 271 15.39 5.98 -17.01
C GLY A 271 14.29 5.79 -15.96
N THR A 272 13.03 5.82 -16.39
CA THR A 272 11.87 5.51 -15.53
C THR A 272 10.99 4.46 -16.17
N ARG A 273 10.50 3.52 -15.38
CA ARG A 273 9.52 2.53 -15.82
C ARG A 273 8.12 3.13 -15.72
N ALA A 274 7.37 3.05 -16.82
CA ALA A 274 5.95 3.37 -16.83
C ALA A 274 5.13 2.36 -15.99
N GLN A 275 3.82 2.57 -15.94
CA GLN A 275 2.85 1.65 -15.37
C GLN A 275 2.96 0.25 -16.01
N THR A 276 2.83 -0.82 -15.22
CA THR A 276 2.97 -2.21 -15.70
C THR A 276 1.66 -2.82 -16.19
N PHE A 277 0.56 -2.07 -16.17
CA PHE A 277 -0.74 -2.51 -16.66
C PHE A 277 -1.33 -1.54 -17.68
N VAL A 278 -2.14 -2.11 -18.58
CA VAL A 278 -2.80 -1.36 -19.65
C VAL A 278 -3.80 -0.36 -19.08
N GLU A 279 -3.87 0.81 -19.71
CA GLU A 279 -4.87 1.82 -19.40
C GLU A 279 -5.18 2.62 -20.66
N LYS A 280 -6.45 2.64 -21.06
CA LYS A 280 -6.90 3.37 -22.25
C LYS A 280 -6.78 4.89 -22.12
N ASP A 281 -6.96 5.42 -20.92
CA ASP A 281 -7.03 6.85 -20.63
C ASP A 281 -6.14 7.22 -19.43
N PHE A 282 -4.83 6.93 -19.54
CA PHE A 282 -3.87 7.28 -18.49
C PHE A 282 -3.72 8.80 -18.43
N ARG A 283 -4.46 9.39 -17.49
CA ARG A 283 -4.74 10.82 -17.45
C ARG A 283 -3.85 11.58 -16.48
N TRP A 284 -3.30 12.68 -16.97
CA TRP A 284 -2.54 13.66 -16.23
C TRP A 284 -3.29 14.98 -16.13
N ARG A 285 -3.48 15.44 -14.90
CA ARG A 285 -4.05 16.75 -14.63
C ARG A 285 -3.01 17.66 -14.02
N PHE A 286 -2.89 18.85 -14.61
CA PHE A 286 -2.03 19.90 -14.10
C PHE A 286 -2.84 20.91 -13.31
N TYR A 287 -2.21 21.46 -12.30
CA TYR A 287 -2.79 22.45 -11.41
C TYR A 287 -1.82 23.62 -11.25
N ILE A 288 -2.39 24.82 -11.12
CA ILE A 288 -1.67 26.04 -10.79
C ILE A 288 -2.22 26.65 -9.52
N ASP A 289 -1.33 27.04 -8.61
CA ASP A 289 -1.62 27.99 -7.54
C ASP A 289 -0.99 29.33 -7.93
N PRO A 290 -1.73 30.19 -8.65
CA PRO A 290 -1.16 31.36 -9.30
C PRO A 290 -0.70 32.44 -8.31
N VAL A 291 -1.13 32.35 -7.05
CA VAL A 291 -0.90 33.38 -6.03
C VAL A 291 -0.34 32.82 -4.71
N GLY A 292 0.06 31.54 -4.67
CA GLY A 292 0.72 30.94 -3.50
C GLY A 292 -0.18 30.68 -2.29
N THR A 293 -1.49 30.52 -2.50
CA THR A 293 -2.49 30.35 -1.43
C THR A 293 -2.72 28.90 -1.01
N SER A 294 -2.01 27.96 -1.64
CA SER A 294 -2.30 26.52 -1.61
C SER A 294 -3.69 26.13 -2.15
N ARG A 295 -4.41 27.07 -2.79
CA ARG A 295 -5.63 26.80 -3.54
C ARG A 295 -5.29 26.64 -5.01
N PHE A 296 -5.40 25.41 -5.48
CA PHE A 296 -5.05 25.02 -6.84
C PHE A 296 -6.27 25.13 -7.77
N ALA A 297 -6.04 25.65 -8.98
CA ALA A 297 -6.99 25.60 -10.08
C ALA A 297 -6.48 24.60 -11.14
N PRO A 298 -7.34 23.72 -11.68
CA PRO A 298 -6.95 22.80 -12.75
C PRO A 298 -6.64 23.58 -14.04
N ILE A 299 -5.58 23.18 -14.72
CA ILE A 299 -5.23 23.64 -16.07
C ILE A 299 -5.88 22.67 -17.05
N GLN A 300 -6.76 23.17 -17.90
CA GLN A 300 -7.50 22.39 -18.88
C GLN A 300 -6.92 22.60 -20.30
N PRO A 301 -7.01 21.59 -21.19
CA PRO A 301 -7.52 20.24 -20.95
C PRO A 301 -6.51 19.34 -20.20
N ASP A 302 -7.00 18.28 -19.58
CA ASP A 302 -6.15 17.19 -19.09
C ASP A 302 -5.34 16.57 -20.26
N LEU A 303 -4.14 16.08 -19.95
CA LEU A 303 -3.35 15.29 -20.90
C LEU A 303 -3.68 13.81 -20.71
N SER A 304 -3.78 13.06 -21.80
CA SER A 304 -4.04 11.62 -21.73
C SER A 304 -3.34 10.86 -22.84
N TRP A 305 -2.93 9.63 -22.54
CA TRP A 305 -2.37 8.69 -23.49
C TRP A 305 -2.70 7.25 -23.09
N LYS A 306 -2.47 6.32 -24.02
CA LYS A 306 -2.70 4.89 -23.81
C LYS A 306 -1.45 4.22 -23.25
N ILE A 307 -1.62 3.39 -22.24
CA ILE A 307 -0.65 2.36 -21.87
C ILE A 307 -1.11 1.06 -22.52
N VAL A 308 -0.24 0.45 -23.32
CA VAL A 308 -0.54 -0.74 -24.13
C VAL A 308 0.31 -1.92 -23.68
N ALA A 309 -0.19 -3.14 -23.92
CA ALA A 309 0.56 -4.35 -23.64
C ALA A 309 1.84 -4.44 -24.50
N GLY A 310 2.86 -5.06 -23.95
CA GLY A 310 4.11 -5.38 -24.64
C GLY A 310 3.97 -6.56 -25.62
N PRO A 311 5.09 -7.02 -26.18
CA PRO A 311 5.14 -8.22 -27.02
C PRO A 311 4.67 -9.48 -26.26
N ILE A 312 4.17 -10.46 -27.01
CA ILE A 312 3.79 -11.78 -26.46
C ILE A 312 5.00 -12.40 -25.75
N HIS A 313 4.81 -12.74 -24.48
CA HIS A 313 5.77 -13.42 -23.63
C HIS A 313 5.35 -14.87 -23.36
N ARG A 314 4.05 -15.10 -23.10
CA ARG A 314 3.49 -16.43 -22.85
C ARG A 314 2.04 -16.55 -23.33
N VAL A 315 1.51 -17.77 -23.30
CA VAL A 315 0.08 -18.06 -23.44
C VAL A 315 -0.45 -18.61 -22.12
N GLN A 316 -1.57 -18.07 -21.66
CA GLN A 316 -2.29 -18.52 -20.48
C GLN A 316 -3.47 -19.38 -20.92
N ILE A 317 -3.70 -20.49 -20.20
CA ILE A 317 -4.85 -21.38 -20.40
C ILE A 317 -5.73 -21.27 -19.19
N VAL A 318 -7.03 -21.16 -19.42
CA VAL A 318 -8.05 -21.17 -18.36
C VAL A 318 -9.13 -22.20 -18.72
N SER A 319 -9.31 -23.18 -17.84
CA SER A 319 -10.29 -24.25 -17.98
C SER A 319 -10.78 -24.69 -16.60
N PRO A 320 -11.89 -25.46 -16.48
CA PRO A 320 -12.20 -26.12 -15.22
C PRO A 320 -11.05 -27.03 -14.80
N ARG A 321 -10.74 -27.07 -13.50
CA ARG A 321 -9.74 -28.02 -12.99
C ARG A 321 -10.33 -29.42 -12.80
N VAL A 322 -11.64 -29.50 -12.56
CA VAL A 322 -12.38 -30.75 -12.34
C VAL A 322 -13.82 -30.66 -12.82
N LEU A 323 -14.36 -31.74 -13.41
CA LEU A 323 -15.76 -31.86 -13.85
C LEU A 323 -16.25 -33.31 -13.85
N ARG A 324 -17.56 -33.52 -13.86
CA ARG A 324 -18.19 -34.85 -14.05
C ARG A 324 -18.19 -35.25 -15.53
N PRO A 325 -18.21 -36.56 -15.85
CA PRO A 325 -18.36 -37.03 -17.23
C PRO A 325 -19.49 -36.34 -17.99
N SER A 326 -19.25 -36.06 -19.26
CA SER A 326 -20.19 -35.45 -20.20
C SER A 326 -20.68 -34.03 -19.84
N VAL A 327 -20.14 -33.40 -18.79
CA VAL A 327 -20.43 -31.99 -18.48
C VAL A 327 -19.76 -31.09 -19.53
N PRO A 328 -20.51 -30.22 -20.23
CA PRO A 328 -19.95 -29.30 -21.19
C PRO A 328 -18.99 -28.30 -20.53
N PHE A 329 -17.89 -28.00 -21.20
CA PHE A 329 -16.95 -26.97 -20.76
C PHE A 329 -16.34 -26.21 -21.93
N ALA A 330 -15.61 -25.15 -21.59
CA ALA A 330 -14.80 -24.38 -22.51
C ALA A 330 -13.34 -24.31 -22.03
N VAL A 331 -12.42 -24.21 -22.99
CA VAL A 331 -11.04 -23.83 -22.75
C VAL A 331 -10.83 -22.43 -23.30
N HIS A 332 -10.47 -21.49 -22.44
CA HIS A 332 -10.07 -20.15 -22.82
C HIS A 332 -8.54 -20.10 -22.90
N ALA A 333 -8.03 -19.39 -23.90
CA ALA A 333 -6.61 -19.11 -24.01
C ALA A 333 -6.39 -17.68 -24.48
N HIS A 334 -5.41 -17.01 -23.88
CA HIS A 334 -4.98 -15.67 -24.29
C HIS A 334 -3.48 -15.54 -24.16
N THR A 335 -2.88 -14.62 -24.90
CA THR A 335 -1.46 -14.32 -24.76
C THR A 335 -1.24 -13.15 -23.81
N GLU A 336 -0.15 -13.22 -23.06
CA GLU A 336 0.26 -12.20 -22.10
C GLU A 336 1.62 -11.63 -22.46
N ASP A 337 1.83 -10.34 -22.17
CA ASP A 337 3.16 -9.76 -22.13
C ASP A 337 3.91 -10.16 -20.85
N ILE A 338 5.15 -9.69 -20.70
CA ILE A 338 5.99 -10.04 -19.54
C ILE A 338 5.39 -9.54 -18.21
N TRP A 339 4.48 -8.57 -18.23
CA TRP A 339 3.81 -7.99 -17.06
C TRP A 339 2.40 -8.57 -16.86
N GLY A 340 2.06 -9.67 -17.52
CA GLY A 340 0.75 -10.32 -17.37
C GLY A 340 -0.41 -9.53 -17.98
N ASN A 341 -0.16 -8.65 -18.94
CA ASN A 341 -1.24 -7.98 -19.68
C ASN A 341 -1.66 -8.82 -20.89
N ALA A 342 -2.98 -9.01 -21.05
CA ALA A 342 -3.52 -9.61 -22.27
C ALA A 342 -3.07 -8.79 -23.49
N THR A 343 -2.34 -9.43 -24.41
CA THR A 343 -1.90 -8.75 -25.63
C THR A 343 -3.08 -8.58 -26.59
N SER A 344 -2.89 -7.76 -27.62
CA SER A 344 -3.96 -7.45 -28.58
C SER A 344 -3.45 -7.37 -30.01
N ASN A 345 -4.37 -7.57 -30.96
CA ASN A 345 -4.18 -7.34 -32.39
C ASN A 345 -3.05 -8.18 -33.03
N LEU A 346 -2.90 -9.44 -32.63
CA LEU A 346 -2.02 -10.38 -33.34
C LEU A 346 -2.47 -10.52 -34.80
N GLN A 347 -1.56 -10.30 -35.75
CA GLN A 347 -1.87 -10.38 -37.17
C GLN A 347 -1.74 -11.82 -37.69
N ASP A 348 -2.79 -12.30 -38.36
CA ASP A 348 -2.80 -13.55 -39.13
C ASP A 348 -2.29 -14.79 -38.33
N GLY A 349 -2.59 -14.87 -37.04
CA GLY A 349 -2.20 -15.98 -36.14
C GLY A 349 -3.32 -16.98 -35.85
N SER A 350 -3.00 -18.08 -35.16
CA SER A 350 -3.99 -19.07 -34.70
C SER A 350 -3.64 -19.68 -33.34
N PHE A 351 -4.65 -20.17 -32.63
CA PHE A 351 -4.51 -21.01 -31.45
C PHE A 351 -4.86 -22.46 -31.81
N GLU A 352 -4.01 -23.39 -31.43
CA GLU A 352 -4.22 -24.83 -31.55
C GLU A 352 -4.41 -25.43 -30.16
N LEU A 353 -5.50 -26.17 -29.98
CA LEU A 353 -5.84 -26.88 -28.75
C LEU A 353 -5.65 -28.38 -28.97
N LYS A 354 -4.95 -29.03 -28.05
CA LYS A 354 -4.90 -30.49 -27.90
C LYS A 354 -5.26 -30.89 -26.48
N VAL A 355 -6.23 -31.79 -26.34
CA VAL A 355 -6.55 -32.43 -25.06
C VAL A 355 -6.18 -33.90 -25.16
N SER A 356 -5.32 -34.35 -24.27
CA SER A 356 -4.82 -35.72 -24.25
C SER A 356 -5.00 -36.38 -22.89
N ASN A 357 -5.09 -37.70 -22.89
CA ASN A 357 -5.05 -38.54 -21.70
C ASN A 357 -4.00 -39.63 -21.92
N GLN A 358 -3.33 -40.08 -20.84
CA GLN A 358 -2.22 -41.04 -20.96
C GLN A 358 -2.63 -42.35 -21.63
N ASP A 359 -3.85 -42.83 -21.39
CA ASP A 359 -4.35 -44.11 -21.92
C ASP A 359 -5.02 -43.96 -23.30
N LEU A 360 -5.68 -42.83 -23.54
CA LEU A 360 -6.49 -42.60 -24.76
C LEU A 360 -5.75 -41.82 -25.85
N GLY A 361 -4.59 -41.24 -25.56
CA GLY A 361 -3.89 -40.33 -26.46
C GLY A 361 -4.63 -39.01 -26.63
N ILE A 362 -4.58 -38.40 -27.82
CA ILE A 362 -5.27 -37.14 -28.13
C ILE A 362 -6.75 -37.42 -28.36
N VAL A 363 -7.62 -36.84 -27.54
CA VAL A 363 -9.08 -37.01 -27.60
C VAL A 363 -9.79 -35.81 -28.20
N ILE A 364 -9.19 -34.61 -28.12
CA ILE A 364 -9.71 -33.38 -28.74
C ILE A 364 -8.55 -32.67 -29.42
N GLU A 365 -8.78 -32.28 -30.68
CA GLU A 365 -7.89 -31.38 -31.43
C GLU A 365 -8.75 -30.32 -32.14
N ARG A 366 -8.40 -29.05 -31.96
CA ARG A 366 -9.12 -27.89 -32.52
C ARG A 366 -8.14 -26.78 -32.87
N GLN A 367 -8.53 -25.93 -33.81
CA GLN A 367 -7.79 -24.72 -34.16
C GLN A 367 -8.76 -23.56 -34.37
N ILE A 368 -8.38 -22.38 -33.88
CA ILE A 368 -9.14 -21.13 -34.05
C ILE A 368 -8.18 -20.05 -34.59
N SER A 369 -8.58 -19.39 -35.67
CA SER A 369 -7.86 -18.21 -36.18
C SER A 369 -8.12 -16.99 -35.29
N VAL A 370 -7.09 -16.18 -35.08
CA VAL A 370 -7.16 -15.00 -34.21
C VAL A 370 -7.76 -13.81 -34.95
N SER A 371 -8.59 -13.04 -34.25
CA SER A 371 -9.06 -11.73 -34.74
C SER A 371 -7.89 -10.75 -34.84
N ASN A 372 -7.81 -9.99 -35.93
CA ASN A 372 -6.83 -8.93 -36.09
C ASN A 372 -7.16 -7.66 -35.25
N GLN A 373 -8.30 -7.67 -34.54
CA GLN A 373 -8.75 -6.60 -33.65
C GLN A 373 -9.18 -7.17 -32.29
N GLY A 374 -8.83 -6.45 -31.22
CA GLY A 374 -9.17 -6.83 -29.84
C GLY A 374 -8.08 -7.66 -29.17
N TRP A 375 -8.41 -8.33 -28.06
CA TRP A 375 -7.46 -9.21 -27.38
C TRP A 375 -7.03 -10.37 -28.27
N THR A 376 -5.79 -10.80 -28.10
CA THR A 376 -5.25 -12.00 -28.73
C THR A 376 -5.67 -13.20 -27.89
N ASN A 377 -6.91 -13.67 -28.09
CA ASN A 377 -7.50 -14.79 -27.36
C ASN A 377 -8.28 -15.76 -28.27
N ALA A 378 -8.57 -16.95 -27.74
CA ALA A 378 -9.42 -17.96 -28.34
C ALA A 378 -10.26 -18.66 -27.26
N ILE A 379 -11.51 -18.98 -27.59
CA ILE A 379 -12.44 -19.68 -26.70
C ILE A 379 -12.92 -20.95 -27.41
N PHE A 380 -12.45 -22.10 -26.95
CA PHE A 380 -12.85 -23.42 -27.44
C PHE A 380 -14.06 -23.91 -26.64
N SER A 381 -15.27 -23.64 -27.12
CA SER A 381 -16.53 -23.98 -26.44
C SER A 381 -17.11 -25.32 -26.87
N GLY A 382 -18.07 -25.85 -26.09
CA GLY A 382 -18.83 -27.06 -26.44
C GLY A 382 -18.00 -28.34 -26.37
N LEU A 383 -16.97 -28.36 -25.52
CA LEU A 383 -16.13 -29.53 -25.30
C LEU A 383 -16.80 -30.45 -24.27
N THR A 384 -16.63 -31.76 -24.45
CA THR A 384 -17.11 -32.80 -23.54
C THR A 384 -16.09 -33.91 -23.42
N LEU A 385 -15.97 -34.50 -22.24
CA LEU A 385 -15.13 -35.67 -21.97
C LEU A 385 -15.94 -36.68 -21.17
N ASP A 386 -15.94 -37.94 -21.60
CA ASP A 386 -16.77 -38.99 -21.01
C ASP A 386 -15.98 -39.95 -20.11
N ALA A 387 -14.71 -40.21 -20.45
CA ALA A 387 -13.90 -41.13 -19.66
C ALA A 387 -13.38 -40.46 -18.40
N LYS A 388 -13.48 -41.16 -17.26
CA LYS A 388 -12.85 -40.73 -16.01
C LYS A 388 -11.33 -40.74 -16.17
N GLY A 389 -10.65 -39.79 -15.54
CA GLY A 389 -9.19 -39.73 -15.54
C GLY A 389 -8.64 -38.32 -15.63
N ASP A 390 -7.31 -38.25 -15.69
CA ASP A 390 -6.58 -36.99 -15.79
C ASP A 390 -6.23 -36.71 -17.25
N TYR A 391 -6.42 -35.44 -17.64
CA TYR A 391 -6.22 -34.93 -18.97
C TYR A 391 -5.22 -33.77 -18.95
N THR A 392 -4.41 -33.71 -20.00
CA THR A 392 -3.48 -32.62 -20.28
C THR A 392 -4.07 -31.77 -21.39
N ILE A 393 -4.19 -30.46 -21.15
CA ILE A 393 -4.65 -29.46 -22.10
C ILE A 393 -3.42 -28.70 -22.57
N GLU A 394 -3.06 -28.83 -23.84
CA GLU A 394 -1.99 -28.06 -24.47
C GLU A 394 -2.61 -27.03 -25.42
N VAL A 395 -2.16 -25.78 -25.32
CA VAL A 395 -2.50 -24.73 -26.27
C VAL A 395 -1.24 -24.11 -26.85
N THR A 396 -1.14 -24.14 -28.17
CA THR A 396 -0.04 -23.55 -28.93
C THR A 396 -0.54 -22.35 -29.74
N VAL A 397 0.18 -21.23 -29.66
CA VAL A 397 -0.07 -20.04 -30.47
C VAL A 397 0.90 -20.01 -31.64
N LYS A 398 0.36 -19.93 -32.85
CA LYS A 398 1.13 -19.88 -34.10
C LYS A 398 1.02 -18.52 -34.78
N ALA A 399 2.14 -18.04 -35.28
CA ALA A 399 2.21 -16.90 -36.19
C ALA A 399 1.85 -17.31 -37.63
N ARG A 400 1.67 -16.32 -38.51
CA ARG A 400 1.32 -16.51 -39.93
C ARG A 400 2.22 -17.47 -40.71
N ASN A 401 3.50 -17.52 -40.35
CA ASN A 401 4.49 -18.39 -40.98
C ASN A 401 4.52 -19.81 -40.35
N GLU A 402 3.49 -20.19 -39.60
CA GLU A 402 3.38 -21.44 -38.84
C GLU A 402 4.44 -21.62 -37.74
N THR A 403 5.16 -20.56 -37.36
CA THR A 403 6.10 -20.63 -36.23
C THR A 403 5.36 -20.52 -34.91
N THR A 404 5.70 -21.41 -33.99
CA THR A 404 5.21 -21.35 -32.61
C THR A 404 5.72 -20.09 -31.92
N THR A 405 4.79 -19.25 -31.49
CA THR A 405 5.06 -18.03 -30.72
C THR A 405 5.14 -18.34 -29.22
N ALA A 406 4.20 -19.13 -28.72
CA ALA A 406 4.15 -19.59 -27.33
C ALA A 406 3.36 -20.90 -27.24
N SER A 407 3.63 -21.72 -26.23
CA SER A 407 2.81 -22.88 -25.86
C SER A 407 2.72 -22.97 -24.34
N SER A 408 1.63 -23.51 -23.84
CA SER A 408 1.42 -23.76 -22.42
C SER A 408 0.60 -25.03 -22.22
N ILE A 409 0.65 -25.56 -21.00
CA ILE A 409 -0.04 -26.77 -20.59
C ILE A 409 -0.83 -26.49 -19.32
N SER A 410 -2.03 -27.05 -19.24
CA SER A 410 -2.87 -27.08 -18.04
C SER A 410 -3.44 -28.48 -17.82
N HIS A 411 -4.07 -28.71 -16.67
CA HIS A 411 -4.56 -30.02 -16.25
C HIS A 411 -6.06 -29.97 -15.95
N LEU A 412 -6.76 -31.04 -16.33
CA LEU A 412 -8.18 -31.24 -16.09
C LEU A 412 -8.41 -32.66 -15.59
N THR A 413 -9.24 -32.83 -14.57
CA THR A 413 -9.62 -34.14 -14.05
C THR A 413 -11.11 -34.39 -14.29
N VAL A 414 -11.46 -35.52 -14.90
CA VAL A 414 -12.84 -35.98 -15.04
C VAL A 414 -13.12 -36.99 -13.93
N SER A 415 -14.01 -36.63 -13.01
CA SER A 415 -14.37 -37.47 -11.86
C SER A 415 -15.89 -37.62 -11.72
N PRO A 416 -16.44 -38.85 -11.70
CA PRO A 416 -17.87 -39.07 -11.48
C PRO A 416 -18.31 -38.74 -10.05
N ASP A 417 -17.38 -38.75 -9.10
CA ASP A 417 -17.62 -38.68 -7.65
C ASP A 417 -17.78 -37.25 -7.12
N LEU A 418 -17.81 -36.25 -8.01
CA LEU A 418 -18.02 -34.86 -7.59
C LEU A 418 -19.45 -34.63 -7.08
N PRO A 419 -19.63 -33.82 -6.02
CA PRO A 419 -20.95 -33.44 -5.53
C PRO A 419 -21.69 -32.51 -6.51
N VAL A 420 -20.95 -31.80 -7.38
CA VAL A 420 -21.48 -30.84 -8.36
C VAL A 420 -20.95 -31.14 -9.76
N PRO A 421 -21.59 -30.63 -10.84
CA PRO A 421 -21.14 -30.88 -12.20
C PRO A 421 -19.69 -30.45 -12.48
N LYS A 422 -19.27 -29.30 -11.94
CA LYS A 422 -17.90 -28.76 -11.97
C LYS A 422 -17.73 -27.76 -10.83
N ALA A 423 -16.50 -27.52 -10.39
CA ALA A 423 -16.22 -26.38 -9.50
C ALA A 423 -16.32 -25.07 -10.29
N LEU A 424 -17.02 -24.08 -9.75
CA LEU A 424 -17.12 -22.74 -10.35
C LEU A 424 -16.07 -21.82 -9.71
N PHE A 425 -15.58 -20.84 -10.47
CA PHE A 425 -14.65 -19.82 -9.97
C PHE A 425 -15.26 -18.42 -10.07
N GLY A 426 -15.21 -17.70 -8.95
CA GLY A 426 -15.72 -16.36 -8.82
C GLY A 426 -14.68 -15.35 -8.34
N ASP A 427 -14.86 -14.11 -8.77
CA ASP A 427 -14.19 -12.93 -8.23
C ASP A 427 -15.25 -11.93 -7.79
N LEU A 428 -15.59 -11.93 -6.50
CA LEU A 428 -16.72 -11.19 -5.93
C LEU A 428 -16.37 -9.75 -5.55
N HIS A 429 -15.15 -9.29 -5.81
CA HIS A 429 -14.62 -8.01 -5.34
C HIS A 429 -13.81 -7.32 -6.45
N VAL A 430 -14.49 -6.51 -7.27
CA VAL A 430 -13.92 -5.84 -8.45
C VAL A 430 -14.42 -4.40 -8.54
N HIS A 431 -13.50 -3.45 -8.80
CA HIS A 431 -13.80 -2.03 -8.99
C HIS A 431 -13.56 -1.56 -10.44
N SER A 432 -14.33 -0.55 -10.88
CA SER A 432 -14.16 0.13 -12.17
C SER A 432 -13.95 1.65 -12.03
N ASP A 433 -13.71 2.31 -13.17
CA ASP A 433 -13.42 3.75 -13.30
C ASP A 433 -14.47 4.71 -12.75
N ASP A 434 -15.72 4.28 -12.67
CA ASP A 434 -16.83 4.97 -12.00
C ASP A 434 -16.61 5.17 -10.49
N THR A 435 -15.62 4.49 -9.90
CA THR A 435 -15.16 4.70 -8.51
C THR A 435 -13.64 4.85 -8.42
N VAL A 436 -12.92 3.74 -8.31
CA VAL A 436 -11.47 3.71 -8.04
C VAL A 436 -10.66 2.88 -9.04
N GLY A 437 -11.31 2.13 -9.92
CA GLY A 437 -10.64 1.40 -10.99
C GLY A 437 -10.06 2.33 -12.06
N THR A 438 -9.21 1.79 -12.93
CA THR A 438 -8.64 2.54 -14.07
C THR A 438 -9.43 2.36 -15.35
N GLU A 439 -10.02 1.18 -15.56
CA GLU A 439 -10.77 0.80 -16.75
C GLU A 439 -12.28 0.78 -16.52
N SER A 440 -13.03 0.92 -17.62
CA SER A 440 -14.50 0.98 -17.61
C SER A 440 -15.16 -0.32 -17.13
N SER A 441 -16.37 -0.23 -16.55
CA SER A 441 -17.13 -1.42 -16.11
C SER A 441 -17.34 -2.43 -17.25
N ILE A 442 -17.62 -1.97 -18.48
CA ILE A 442 -17.74 -2.84 -19.65
C ILE A 442 -16.43 -3.56 -19.99
N TYR A 443 -15.29 -2.90 -19.85
CA TYR A 443 -13.97 -3.52 -20.04
C TYR A 443 -13.77 -4.61 -18.99
N ASN A 444 -14.00 -4.31 -17.71
CA ASN A 444 -13.82 -5.23 -16.61
C ASN A 444 -14.70 -6.48 -16.75
N PHE A 445 -15.99 -6.31 -17.05
CA PHE A 445 -16.92 -7.43 -17.21
C PHE A 445 -16.58 -8.29 -18.41
N SER A 446 -16.17 -7.67 -19.52
CA SER A 446 -15.72 -8.40 -20.72
C SER A 446 -14.40 -9.13 -20.45
N TYR A 447 -13.46 -8.52 -19.74
CA TYR A 447 -12.19 -9.15 -19.34
C TYR A 447 -12.44 -10.34 -18.41
N GLY A 448 -13.29 -10.17 -17.39
CA GLY A 448 -13.70 -11.22 -16.47
C GLY A 448 -14.27 -12.45 -17.19
N ARG A 449 -15.13 -12.22 -18.18
CA ARG A 449 -15.75 -13.28 -18.99
C ARG A 449 -14.80 -13.92 -20.00
N GLU A 450 -14.06 -13.12 -20.76
CA GLU A 450 -13.37 -13.61 -21.97
C GLU A 450 -11.91 -13.99 -21.72
N ILE A 451 -11.24 -13.29 -20.80
CA ILE A 451 -9.81 -13.44 -20.51
C ILE A 451 -9.61 -14.24 -19.22
N ALA A 452 -10.21 -13.80 -18.12
CA ALA A 452 -10.13 -14.51 -16.84
C ALA A 452 -11.06 -15.75 -16.78
N ALA A 453 -12.01 -15.84 -17.71
CA ALA A 453 -13.00 -16.92 -17.85
C ALA A 453 -13.77 -17.22 -16.56
N LEU A 454 -14.05 -16.19 -15.74
CA LEU A 454 -14.78 -16.32 -14.49
C LEU A 454 -16.19 -16.86 -14.75
N ASP A 455 -16.66 -17.77 -13.91
CA ASP A 455 -18.05 -18.20 -13.91
C ASP A 455 -18.93 -17.13 -13.22
N VAL A 456 -18.40 -16.53 -12.14
CA VAL A 456 -19.09 -15.53 -11.31
C VAL A 456 -18.24 -14.26 -11.15
N LEU A 457 -18.84 -13.08 -11.30
CA LEU A 457 -18.17 -11.79 -11.06
C LEU A 457 -19.01 -10.93 -10.12
N GLY A 458 -18.39 -10.35 -9.10
CA GLY A 458 -19.00 -9.34 -8.23
C GLY A 458 -18.47 -7.96 -8.57
N TYR A 459 -19.35 -7.05 -8.93
CA TYR A 459 -19.04 -5.64 -9.08
C TYR A 459 -19.25 -4.95 -7.74
N THR A 460 -18.20 -4.42 -7.13
CA THR A 460 -18.24 -3.84 -5.78
C THR A 460 -17.80 -2.38 -5.83
N ALA A 461 -18.73 -1.48 -6.11
CA ALA A 461 -18.44 -0.04 -6.12
C ALA A 461 -18.03 0.45 -4.73
N HIS A 462 -17.02 1.30 -4.61
CA HIS A 462 -16.84 2.09 -3.38
C HIS A 462 -18.08 2.94 -3.15
N GLU A 463 -18.86 2.61 -2.11
CA GLU A 463 -20.19 3.19 -1.90
C GLU A 463 -20.18 4.71 -1.74
N PHE A 464 -19.11 5.23 -1.15
CA PHE A 464 -19.01 6.65 -0.86
C PHE A 464 -18.70 7.48 -2.11
N GLN A 465 -18.24 6.86 -3.20
CA GLN A 465 -17.74 7.56 -4.40
C GLN A 465 -18.67 7.49 -5.59
N ILE A 466 -19.41 6.40 -5.74
CA ILE A 466 -20.27 6.21 -6.90
C ILE A 466 -21.49 7.14 -6.83
N THR A 467 -21.81 7.81 -7.93
CA THR A 467 -23.04 8.61 -8.03
C THR A 467 -24.24 7.69 -8.28
N LYS A 468 -25.46 8.19 -8.02
CA LYS A 468 -26.67 7.41 -8.31
C LYS A 468 -26.78 7.08 -9.79
N GLU A 469 -26.47 8.04 -10.66
CA GLU A 469 -26.58 7.88 -12.11
C GLU A 469 -25.62 6.79 -12.63
N HIS A 470 -24.38 6.76 -12.12
CA HIS A 470 -23.42 5.73 -12.50
C HIS A 470 -23.80 4.35 -11.94
N TRP A 471 -24.32 4.30 -10.70
CA TRP A 471 -24.83 3.05 -10.14
C TRP A 471 -25.96 2.48 -10.99
N ASP A 472 -26.99 3.27 -11.28
CA ASP A 472 -28.13 2.84 -12.10
C ASP A 472 -27.66 2.33 -13.48
N ALA A 473 -26.76 3.06 -14.15
CA ALA A 473 -26.20 2.67 -15.44
C ALA A 473 -25.42 1.34 -15.36
N THR A 474 -24.68 1.11 -14.28
CA THR A 474 -23.96 -0.15 -14.09
C THR A 474 -24.91 -1.31 -13.77
N ILE A 475 -26.02 -1.08 -13.06
CA ILE A 475 -27.07 -2.10 -12.87
C ILE A 475 -27.69 -2.51 -14.21
N GLU A 476 -28.03 -1.55 -15.07
CA GLU A 476 -28.53 -1.84 -16.44
C GLU A 476 -27.50 -2.64 -17.25
N LEU A 477 -26.21 -2.27 -17.15
CA LEU A 477 -25.13 -3.01 -17.80
C LEU A 477 -25.03 -4.45 -17.29
N ILE A 478 -25.06 -4.65 -15.98
CA ILE A 478 -25.07 -5.98 -15.34
C ILE A 478 -26.23 -6.81 -15.85
N GLN A 479 -27.45 -6.27 -15.89
CA GLN A 479 -28.62 -6.95 -16.44
C GLN A 479 -28.42 -7.37 -17.90
N SER A 480 -27.77 -6.54 -18.71
CA SER A 480 -27.54 -6.81 -20.13
C SER A 480 -26.46 -7.88 -20.40
N LEU A 481 -25.49 -8.03 -19.50
CA LEU A 481 -24.35 -8.93 -19.68
C LEU A 481 -24.48 -10.24 -18.91
N ASN A 482 -25.29 -10.27 -17.86
CA ASN A 482 -25.56 -11.46 -17.07
C ASN A 482 -26.25 -12.53 -17.94
N LYS A 483 -25.65 -13.72 -18.04
CA LYS A 483 -26.11 -14.79 -18.90
C LYS A 483 -26.18 -16.11 -18.12
N PRO A 484 -27.38 -16.52 -17.67
CA PRO A 484 -27.62 -17.82 -17.03
C PRO A 484 -26.92 -18.98 -17.75
N GLY A 485 -26.27 -19.86 -16.98
CA GLY A 485 -25.52 -21.01 -17.48
C GLY A 485 -24.12 -20.70 -18.03
N GLU A 486 -23.76 -19.42 -18.23
CA GLU A 486 -22.49 -19.02 -18.84
C GLU A 486 -21.70 -18.02 -18.00
N PHE A 487 -22.34 -17.00 -17.46
CA PHE A 487 -21.67 -15.93 -16.70
C PHE A 487 -22.66 -15.20 -15.77
N VAL A 488 -22.43 -15.28 -14.46
CA VAL A 488 -23.27 -14.62 -13.45
C VAL A 488 -22.57 -13.38 -12.90
N ILE A 489 -23.24 -12.24 -12.90
CA ILE A 489 -22.69 -10.98 -12.37
C ILE A 489 -23.54 -10.47 -11.20
N PHE A 490 -22.97 -10.37 -10.01
CA PHE A 490 -23.64 -9.77 -8.85
C PHE A 490 -23.31 -8.29 -8.73
N PRO A 491 -24.31 -7.40 -8.61
CA PRO A 491 -24.06 -6.04 -8.15
C PRO A 491 -23.70 -6.04 -6.66
N GLY A 492 -22.91 -5.07 -6.24
CA GLY A 492 -22.45 -4.94 -4.88
C GLY A 492 -21.74 -3.62 -4.63
N THR A 493 -21.42 -3.38 -3.36
CA THR A 493 -20.67 -2.22 -2.90
C THR A 493 -19.61 -2.62 -1.89
N GLU A 494 -18.45 -1.98 -1.91
CA GLU A 494 -17.52 -2.05 -0.78
C GLU A 494 -17.84 -0.90 0.19
N TRP A 495 -18.41 -1.24 1.35
CA TRP A 495 -18.61 -0.30 2.44
C TRP A 495 -17.31 -0.02 3.17
N CYS A 496 -16.98 1.27 3.26
CA CYS A 496 -15.63 1.76 3.47
C CYS A 496 -15.41 2.31 4.88
N GLY A 497 -15.81 1.54 5.90
CA GLY A 497 -15.67 1.89 7.32
C GLY A 497 -14.22 2.03 7.78
N ASN A 498 -13.92 2.99 8.66
CA ASN A 498 -12.68 2.91 9.45
C ASN A 498 -12.72 1.64 10.32
N SER A 499 -11.58 0.99 10.60
CA SER A 499 -11.55 -0.25 11.42
C SER A 499 -12.22 -0.09 12.79
N ALA A 500 -12.18 1.11 13.37
CA ALA A 500 -12.86 1.43 14.64
C ALA A 500 -14.39 1.48 14.54
N ALA A 501 -14.95 1.58 13.32
CA ALA A 501 -16.37 1.63 13.03
C ALA A 501 -16.88 0.35 12.33
N GLY A 502 -16.05 -0.69 12.23
CA GLY A 502 -16.36 -1.96 11.59
C GLY A 502 -15.31 -2.39 10.55
N GLY A 503 -14.69 -1.43 9.84
CA GLY A 503 -13.73 -1.73 8.77
C GLY A 503 -14.41 -2.13 7.44
N ASP A 504 -13.60 -2.52 6.45
CA ASP A 504 -14.08 -2.73 5.08
C ASP A 504 -14.95 -4.00 4.96
N HIS A 505 -16.11 -3.87 4.32
CA HIS A 505 -17.08 -4.95 4.07
C HIS A 505 -17.64 -4.86 2.66
N ASN A 506 -17.59 -5.95 1.90
CA ASN A 506 -18.36 -6.04 0.66
C ASN A 506 -19.82 -6.35 0.99
N VAL A 507 -20.76 -5.68 0.33
CA VAL A 507 -22.19 -5.96 0.34
C VAL A 507 -22.53 -6.45 -1.07
N VAL A 508 -22.85 -7.74 -1.20
CA VAL A 508 -23.23 -8.36 -2.48
C VAL A 508 -24.75 -8.54 -2.49
N PHE A 509 -25.41 -7.99 -3.51
CA PHE A 509 -26.86 -8.10 -3.71
C PHE A 509 -27.17 -9.36 -4.52
N LEU A 510 -27.69 -10.39 -3.85
CA LEU A 510 -27.85 -11.72 -4.42
C LEU A 510 -29.10 -11.87 -5.29
N ALA A 511 -30.15 -11.10 -4.99
CA ALA A 511 -31.39 -11.14 -5.74
C ALA A 511 -31.20 -10.68 -7.20
N ASP A 512 -32.16 -11.03 -8.06
CA ASP A 512 -32.17 -10.57 -9.45
C ASP A 512 -32.51 -9.07 -9.50
N PRO A 513 -31.59 -8.18 -9.94
CA PRO A 513 -31.81 -6.75 -9.95
C PRO A 513 -32.97 -6.30 -10.84
N ALA A 514 -33.43 -7.14 -11.78
CA ALA A 514 -34.57 -6.82 -12.63
C ALA A 514 -35.92 -6.97 -11.91
N THR A 515 -35.98 -7.83 -10.88
CA THR A 515 -37.21 -8.08 -10.10
C THR A 515 -37.12 -7.51 -8.69
N HIS A 516 -35.91 -7.39 -8.17
CA HIS A 516 -35.60 -6.92 -6.83
C HIS A 516 -34.42 -5.95 -6.92
N PRO A 517 -34.66 -4.67 -7.28
CA PRO A 517 -33.60 -3.68 -7.43
C PRO A 517 -32.78 -3.52 -6.12
N PRO A 518 -31.44 -3.40 -6.20
CA PRO A 518 -30.61 -3.20 -5.02
C PRO A 518 -31.01 -1.97 -4.20
N GLU A 519 -31.01 -2.11 -2.87
CA GLU A 519 -31.27 -1.02 -1.91
C GLU A 519 -30.03 -0.11 -1.76
N PHE A 520 -29.66 0.55 -2.86
CA PHE A 520 -28.53 1.47 -2.92
C PHE A 520 -28.75 2.53 -4.02
N PRO A 521 -28.43 3.81 -3.79
CA PRO A 521 -27.81 4.38 -2.58
C PRO A 521 -28.77 4.67 -1.42
N PHE A 522 -30.05 4.42 -1.63
CA PHE A 522 -31.09 4.60 -0.62
C PHE A 522 -31.77 3.26 -0.36
N ASP A 523 -32.17 3.04 0.89
CA ASP A 523 -32.99 1.91 1.26
C ASP A 523 -34.46 2.11 0.82
N ARG A 524 -35.30 1.09 1.00
CA ARG A 524 -36.73 1.15 0.67
C ARG A 524 -37.52 2.25 1.39
N HIS A 525 -36.98 2.79 2.48
CA HIS A 525 -37.57 3.86 3.29
C HIS A 525 -37.04 5.25 2.93
N GLY A 526 -36.08 5.34 2.01
CA GLY A 526 -35.42 6.56 1.60
C GLY A 526 -34.26 6.98 2.51
N ASN A 527 -33.82 6.13 3.43
CA ASN A 527 -32.62 6.37 4.24
C ASN A 527 -31.36 6.15 3.40
N VAL A 528 -30.27 6.81 3.78
CA VAL A 528 -28.98 6.73 3.08
C VAL A 528 -28.29 5.41 3.44
N ALA A 529 -28.08 4.55 2.44
CA ALA A 529 -27.44 3.22 2.59
C ALA A 529 -25.90 3.25 2.42
N ARG A 530 -25.33 4.43 2.21
CA ARG A 530 -23.88 4.72 2.07
C ARG A 530 -23.33 5.41 3.31
N SER A 531 -22.03 5.32 3.55
CA SER A 531 -21.36 5.95 4.69
C SER A 531 -21.38 7.49 4.60
N PHE A 532 -21.11 8.04 3.41
CA PHE A 532 -21.29 9.44 3.03
C PHE A 532 -21.14 9.56 1.51
N GLU A 533 -21.48 10.70 0.90
CA GLU A 533 -21.28 10.91 -0.53
C GLU A 533 -20.10 11.87 -0.79
N TRP A 534 -19.13 11.43 -1.58
CA TRP A 534 -18.00 12.22 -2.04
C TRP A 534 -17.54 11.78 -3.44
N SER A 535 -17.57 12.70 -4.41
CA SER A 535 -16.96 12.50 -5.72
C SER A 535 -16.42 13.83 -6.26
N GLU A 536 -15.66 13.82 -7.36
CA GLU A 536 -15.16 15.05 -8.00
C GLU A 536 -16.28 16.03 -8.36
N HIS A 537 -17.47 15.49 -8.68
CA HIS A 537 -18.66 16.24 -9.05
C HIS A 537 -19.74 16.21 -7.96
N GLY A 538 -19.40 15.68 -6.78
CA GLY A 538 -20.31 15.44 -5.68
C GLY A 538 -20.66 16.70 -4.88
N PRO A 539 -21.48 16.55 -3.84
CA PRO A 539 -21.86 17.64 -2.95
C PRO A 539 -20.63 18.23 -2.22
N LYS A 540 -20.67 19.54 -1.94
CA LYS A 540 -19.60 20.23 -1.19
C LYS A 540 -19.57 19.84 0.29
N ASP A 541 -20.74 19.55 0.85
CA ASP A 541 -20.90 19.20 2.25
C ASP A 541 -20.97 17.68 2.39
N LEU A 542 -20.16 17.12 3.27
CA LEU A 542 -20.16 15.69 3.58
C LEU A 542 -21.20 15.42 4.66
N VAL A 543 -22.23 14.65 4.31
CA VAL A 543 -23.27 14.20 5.23
C VAL A 543 -23.07 12.72 5.53
N PRO A 544 -22.84 12.33 6.79
CA PRO A 544 -22.81 10.92 7.17
C PRO A 544 -24.16 10.24 6.91
N GLY A 545 -24.11 9.03 6.37
CA GLY A 545 -25.24 8.12 6.21
C GLY A 545 -25.10 6.91 7.15
N ALA A 546 -25.14 5.69 6.59
CA ALA A 546 -25.01 4.44 7.34
C ALA A 546 -23.61 4.27 7.96
N TRP A 547 -23.47 4.74 9.20
CA TRP A 547 -22.24 4.68 10.00
C TRP A 547 -22.57 4.69 11.50
N PRO A 548 -22.02 3.78 12.34
CA PRO A 548 -21.02 2.74 12.04
C PRO A 548 -21.64 1.50 11.37
N LEU A 549 -20.90 0.39 11.25
CA LEU A 549 -21.31 -0.84 10.58
C LEU A 549 -22.67 -1.39 11.05
N ASP A 550 -23.06 -1.15 12.31
CA ASP A 550 -24.38 -1.53 12.83
C ASP A 550 -25.55 -0.90 12.05
N GLU A 551 -25.38 0.31 11.52
CA GLU A 551 -26.38 0.95 10.67
C GLU A 551 -26.48 0.26 9.31
N VAL A 552 -25.36 -0.23 8.76
CA VAL A 552 -25.34 -1.02 7.53
C VAL A 552 -26.06 -2.36 7.76
N TYR A 553 -25.85 -3.00 8.91
CA TYR A 553 -26.62 -4.17 9.30
C TYR A 553 -28.11 -3.86 9.39
N CYS A 554 -28.49 -2.75 10.01
CA CYS A 554 -29.90 -2.35 10.11
C CYS A 554 -30.54 -2.14 8.74
N THR A 555 -29.81 -1.60 7.77
CA THR A 555 -30.26 -1.43 6.38
C THR A 555 -30.63 -2.76 5.74
N TYR A 556 -29.78 -3.79 5.86
CA TYR A 556 -29.93 -5.02 5.06
C TYR A 556 -30.51 -6.21 5.84
N ALA A 557 -30.55 -6.19 7.16
CA ALA A 557 -30.95 -7.33 7.99
C ALA A 557 -32.41 -7.77 7.80
N GLN A 558 -33.29 -6.87 7.32
CA GLN A 558 -34.69 -7.20 7.07
C GLN A 558 -34.88 -8.21 5.93
N GLU A 559 -33.92 -8.30 5.01
CA GLU A 559 -33.89 -9.28 3.91
C GLU A 559 -32.51 -9.93 3.83
N ALA A 560 -32.05 -10.48 4.96
CA ALA A 560 -30.72 -11.03 5.07
C ALA A 560 -30.42 -12.16 4.05
N ASP A 561 -31.44 -12.88 3.58
CA ASP A 561 -31.27 -13.95 2.59
C ASP A 561 -30.95 -13.46 1.18
N THR A 562 -31.25 -12.20 0.85
CA THR A 562 -30.94 -11.58 -0.45
C THR A 562 -29.65 -10.77 -0.44
N HIS A 563 -28.95 -10.72 0.70
CA HIS A 563 -27.72 -9.95 0.90
C HIS A 563 -26.61 -10.84 1.47
N LEU A 564 -25.38 -10.54 1.05
CA LEU A 564 -24.19 -11.16 1.61
C LEU A 564 -23.18 -10.08 1.98
N LEU A 565 -22.89 -9.97 3.26
CA LEU A 565 -21.81 -9.12 3.76
C LEU A 565 -20.55 -9.97 3.91
N ILE A 566 -19.44 -9.49 3.35
CA ILE A 566 -18.15 -10.18 3.37
C ILE A 566 -17.15 -9.27 4.08
N PRO A 567 -16.83 -9.51 5.37
CA PRO A 567 -15.70 -8.86 6.01
C PRO A 567 -14.41 -9.18 5.26
N HIS A 568 -13.59 -8.17 5.00
CA HIS A 568 -12.32 -8.36 4.31
C HIS A 568 -11.24 -7.41 4.81
N VAL A 569 -10.01 -7.64 4.35
CA VAL A 569 -8.87 -6.79 4.67
C VAL A 569 -8.46 -6.04 3.40
N GLY A 570 -9.02 -4.85 3.22
CA GLY A 570 -8.71 -3.98 2.10
C GLY A 570 -7.77 -2.85 2.50
N GLY A 571 -8.17 -1.62 2.12
CA GLY A 571 -7.50 -0.40 2.53
C GLY A 571 -7.54 -0.17 4.04
N ARG A 572 -8.51 -0.77 4.74
CA ARG A 572 -8.64 -0.89 6.19
C ARG A 572 -8.92 -2.36 6.54
N CYS A 573 -8.52 -2.78 7.73
CA CYS A 573 -8.87 -4.10 8.23
C CYS A 573 -10.32 -4.11 8.75
N CYS A 574 -11.12 -5.11 8.38
CA CYS A 574 -12.38 -5.41 9.07
C CYS A 574 -12.13 -5.69 10.56
N ASN A 575 -13.13 -5.40 11.38
CA ASN A 575 -13.07 -5.57 12.82
C ASN A 575 -14.00 -6.69 13.26
N LEU A 576 -13.39 -7.84 13.56
CA LEU A 576 -14.11 -9.03 14.01
C LEU A 576 -14.69 -8.91 15.43
N ALA A 577 -14.79 -7.70 16.01
CA ALA A 577 -15.67 -7.46 17.16
C ALA A 577 -17.14 -7.26 16.74
N TRP A 578 -17.39 -6.86 15.50
CA TRP A 578 -18.72 -6.81 14.89
C TRP A 578 -18.95 -8.09 14.10
N HIS A 579 -20.11 -8.71 14.30
CA HIS A 579 -20.55 -9.82 13.47
C HIS A 579 -22.07 -9.89 13.41
N HIS A 580 -22.63 -10.00 12.22
CA HIS A 580 -24.05 -10.26 12.01
C HIS A 580 -24.27 -11.66 11.42
N PRO A 581 -24.61 -12.69 12.23
CA PRO A 581 -24.66 -14.09 11.82
C PRO A 581 -25.59 -14.44 10.66
N GLN A 582 -26.55 -13.57 10.33
CA GLN A 582 -27.46 -13.78 9.18
C GLN A 582 -27.02 -13.03 7.93
N LEU A 583 -26.12 -12.04 8.01
CA LEU A 583 -25.67 -11.26 6.85
C LEU A 583 -24.27 -11.70 6.42
N GLU A 584 -23.43 -12.06 7.38
CA GLU A 584 -22.06 -12.45 7.17
C GLU A 584 -21.93 -13.97 7.25
N HIS A 585 -21.81 -14.59 6.08
CA HIS A 585 -21.68 -16.03 5.96
C HIS A 585 -20.31 -16.44 5.43
N VAL A 586 -19.58 -15.55 4.75
CA VAL A 586 -18.24 -15.82 4.23
C VAL A 586 -17.28 -14.69 4.61
N VAL A 587 -16.00 -15.01 4.80
CA VAL A 587 -14.93 -14.04 5.05
C VAL A 587 -13.90 -14.09 3.93
N GLU A 588 -13.46 -12.93 3.45
CA GLU A 588 -12.43 -12.84 2.42
C GLU A 588 -11.04 -12.89 3.06
N ILE A 589 -10.30 -13.96 2.75
CA ILE A 589 -9.01 -14.27 3.37
C ILE A 589 -7.81 -14.06 2.45
N GLY A 590 -8.05 -13.55 1.24
CA GLY A 590 -6.99 -13.24 0.30
C GLY A 590 -7.47 -12.32 -0.81
N SER A 591 -6.63 -11.33 -1.13
CA SER A 591 -6.80 -10.45 -2.28
C SER A 591 -5.47 -9.91 -2.79
N ALA A 592 -5.48 -8.95 -3.71
CA ALA A 592 -4.25 -8.29 -4.14
C ALA A 592 -3.59 -7.48 -3.00
N TRP A 593 -4.33 -7.18 -1.92
CA TRP A 593 -3.76 -6.57 -0.72
C TRP A 593 -2.88 -7.51 0.11
N GLY A 594 -3.07 -8.83 -0.04
CA GLY A 594 -2.34 -9.80 0.77
C GLY A 594 -3.07 -11.11 1.02
N ARG A 595 -2.48 -11.91 1.91
CA ARG A 595 -3.08 -13.14 2.45
C ARG A 595 -3.35 -12.96 3.94
N PHE A 596 -4.51 -13.42 4.38
CA PHE A 596 -5.08 -13.11 5.69
C PHE A 596 -5.58 -14.37 6.39
N GLU A 597 -4.86 -15.49 6.30
CA GLU A 597 -5.23 -16.73 7.00
C GLU A 597 -5.36 -16.54 8.52
N TRP A 598 -4.65 -15.54 9.09
CA TRP A 598 -4.81 -15.14 10.47
C TRP A 598 -6.21 -14.59 10.79
N LEU A 599 -6.88 -13.96 9.83
CA LEU A 599 -8.24 -13.42 10.00
C LEU A 599 -9.24 -14.56 10.17
N LEU A 600 -9.10 -15.60 9.35
CA LEU A 600 -9.92 -16.80 9.47
C LEU A 600 -9.68 -17.52 10.79
N ARG A 601 -8.41 -17.67 11.20
CA ARG A 601 -8.07 -18.26 12.50
C ARG A 601 -8.66 -17.44 13.66
N ASP A 602 -8.71 -16.12 13.56
CA ASP A 602 -9.36 -15.28 14.58
C ASP A 602 -10.89 -15.47 14.58
N ALA A 603 -11.54 -15.48 13.41
CA ALA A 603 -12.97 -15.75 13.29
C ALA A 603 -13.34 -17.13 13.87
N VAL A 604 -12.57 -18.17 13.54
CA VAL A 604 -12.78 -19.53 14.07
C VAL A 604 -12.59 -19.55 15.59
N ARG A 605 -11.56 -18.92 16.15
CA ARG A 605 -11.35 -18.84 17.63
C ARG A 605 -12.50 -18.15 18.36
N ARG A 606 -13.19 -17.22 17.71
CA ARG A 606 -14.41 -16.56 18.24
C ARG A 606 -15.65 -17.45 18.17
N GLY A 607 -15.56 -18.61 17.52
CA GLY A 607 -16.67 -19.54 17.32
C GLY A 607 -17.60 -19.15 16.18
N TRP A 608 -17.13 -18.29 15.26
CA TRP A 608 -17.93 -17.86 14.11
C TRP A 608 -18.01 -18.94 13.06
N LYS A 609 -19.17 -19.01 12.40
CA LYS A 609 -19.49 -20.03 11.39
C LYS A 609 -19.48 -19.41 10.00
N LEU A 610 -18.27 -19.14 9.51
CA LEU A 610 -18.04 -18.50 8.23
C LEU A 610 -17.41 -19.48 7.24
N GLY A 611 -17.86 -19.43 5.99
CA GLY A 611 -17.13 -19.95 4.85
C GLY A 611 -15.98 -19.03 4.48
N VAL A 612 -15.19 -19.44 3.49
CA VAL A 612 -14.02 -18.68 3.03
C VAL A 612 -14.22 -18.22 1.61
N SER A 613 -13.76 -17.00 1.32
CA SER A 613 -13.64 -16.47 -0.03
C SER A 613 -12.24 -15.89 -0.22
N ALA A 614 -11.82 -15.75 -1.46
CA ALA A 614 -10.68 -14.94 -1.85
C ALA A 614 -11.02 -14.29 -3.17
N ASN A 615 -10.76 -13.00 -3.32
CA ASN A 615 -11.16 -12.24 -4.50
C ASN A 615 -10.01 -11.35 -4.94
N SER A 616 -10.12 -10.64 -6.05
CA SER A 616 -9.00 -9.85 -6.55
C SER A 616 -8.83 -8.53 -5.80
N ASP A 617 -9.93 -7.87 -5.43
CA ASP A 617 -9.93 -6.43 -5.08
C ASP A 617 -9.31 -5.63 -6.25
N GLU A 618 -9.78 -5.93 -7.47
CA GLU A 618 -9.16 -5.47 -8.70
C GLU A 618 -9.49 -4.00 -9.01
N HIS A 619 -8.45 -3.24 -9.36
CA HIS A 619 -8.53 -1.81 -9.67
C HIS A 619 -7.91 -1.43 -11.03
N ARG A 620 -7.27 -2.37 -11.73
CA ARG A 620 -6.52 -2.17 -12.98
C ARG A 620 -7.29 -2.66 -14.22
N GLY A 621 -8.47 -3.24 -14.01
CA GLY A 621 -9.27 -3.89 -15.05
C GLY A 621 -8.87 -5.33 -15.39
N ARG A 622 -8.02 -5.98 -14.58
CA ARG A 622 -7.56 -7.37 -14.76
C ARG A 622 -8.24 -8.35 -13.80
N CYS A 623 -9.57 -8.40 -13.85
CA CYS A 623 -10.39 -9.23 -12.96
C CYS A 623 -9.91 -10.69 -12.94
N GLY A 624 -10.09 -11.39 -11.83
CA GLY A 624 -9.60 -12.75 -11.63
C GLY A 624 -8.14 -12.85 -11.15
N GLY A 625 -7.55 -11.74 -10.71
CA GLY A 625 -6.28 -11.73 -9.97
C GLY A 625 -5.02 -11.56 -10.83
N GLY A 626 -5.00 -10.58 -11.75
CA GLY A 626 -3.82 -10.29 -12.57
C GLY A 626 -2.55 -9.90 -11.78
N VAL A 627 -1.38 -10.22 -12.31
CA VAL A 627 -0.05 -9.91 -11.71
C VAL A 627 0.84 -9.14 -12.69
N PRO A 628 1.79 -8.31 -12.24
CA PRO A 628 2.04 -7.94 -10.86
C PRO A 628 0.97 -6.97 -10.34
N GLY A 629 0.71 -7.00 -9.03
CA GLY A 629 -0.13 -6.04 -8.32
C GLY A 629 0.27 -4.57 -8.57
N THR A 630 -0.58 -3.61 -8.18
CA THR A 630 -0.14 -2.20 -8.13
C THR A 630 0.92 -2.00 -7.04
N ALA A 631 1.60 -0.86 -6.99
CA ALA A 631 2.67 -0.61 -6.02
C ALA A 631 2.28 -0.74 -4.52
N VAL A 632 1.00 -0.85 -4.17
CA VAL A 632 0.53 -1.12 -2.79
C VAL A 632 -0.20 -2.46 -2.64
N PHE A 633 -0.34 -3.21 -3.74
CA PHE A 633 -0.97 -4.53 -3.80
C PHE A 633 0.15 -5.55 -4.01
N GLY A 634 0.59 -6.17 -2.91
CA GLY A 634 1.81 -6.98 -2.91
C GLY A 634 1.65 -8.39 -3.47
N THR A 635 0.44 -8.84 -3.76
CA THR A 635 0.18 -10.26 -4.08
C THR A 635 -0.71 -10.44 -5.30
N ARG A 636 -0.69 -11.63 -5.88
CA ARG A 636 -1.72 -12.09 -6.83
C ARG A 636 -3.10 -12.05 -6.19
N GLY A 637 -4.10 -11.55 -6.90
CA GLY A 637 -5.49 -11.56 -6.44
C GLY A 637 -6.01 -12.99 -6.22
N GLY A 638 -6.95 -13.18 -5.29
CA GLY A 638 -7.54 -14.48 -5.00
C GLY A 638 -8.70 -14.83 -5.93
N LEU A 639 -9.15 -16.10 -5.87
CA LEU A 639 -10.40 -16.56 -6.48
C LEU A 639 -11.21 -17.37 -5.46
N THR A 640 -12.53 -17.20 -5.52
CA THR A 640 -13.48 -17.94 -4.71
C THR A 640 -13.96 -19.14 -5.50
N GLY A 641 -13.70 -20.34 -4.99
CA GLY A 641 -14.32 -21.56 -5.46
C GLY A 641 -15.74 -21.68 -4.95
N ILE A 642 -16.69 -21.99 -5.83
CA ILE A 642 -18.12 -22.08 -5.52
C ILE A 642 -18.62 -23.47 -5.92
N ILE A 643 -19.21 -24.20 -4.98
CA ILE A 643 -19.68 -25.58 -5.14
C ILE A 643 -21.18 -25.57 -5.43
N ALA A 644 -21.58 -24.89 -6.52
CA ALA A 644 -22.99 -24.75 -6.88
C ALA A 644 -23.44 -25.86 -7.85
N PRO A 645 -24.70 -26.33 -7.76
CA PRO A 645 -25.23 -27.35 -8.65
C PRO A 645 -25.40 -26.85 -10.09
N ARG A 646 -25.61 -25.53 -10.28
CA ARG A 646 -25.79 -24.89 -11.59
C ARG A 646 -25.19 -23.49 -11.57
N LEU A 647 -24.73 -23.02 -12.75
CA LEU A 647 -24.31 -21.63 -12.94
C LEU A 647 -25.53 -20.73 -13.18
N GLU A 648 -26.37 -20.63 -12.17
CA GLU A 648 -27.60 -19.85 -12.14
C GLU A 648 -27.53 -18.88 -10.97
N ARG A 649 -28.09 -17.67 -11.11
CA ARG A 649 -27.97 -16.65 -10.06
C ARG A 649 -28.43 -17.16 -8.69
N GLN A 650 -29.61 -17.77 -8.63
CA GLN A 650 -30.18 -18.26 -7.37
C GLN A 650 -29.37 -19.41 -6.78
N ASP A 651 -28.99 -20.41 -7.59
CA ASP A 651 -28.18 -21.53 -7.12
C ASP A 651 -26.82 -21.06 -6.58
N VAL A 652 -26.18 -20.10 -7.24
CA VAL A 652 -24.93 -19.49 -6.76
C VAL A 652 -25.16 -18.70 -5.47
N ALA A 653 -26.23 -17.90 -5.40
CA ALA A 653 -26.59 -17.15 -4.19
C ALA A 653 -26.80 -18.08 -2.98
N ASP A 654 -27.61 -19.14 -3.15
CA ASP A 654 -27.88 -20.13 -2.12
C ASP A 654 -26.60 -20.83 -1.66
N THR A 655 -25.70 -21.16 -2.59
CA THR A 655 -24.40 -21.78 -2.31
C THR A 655 -23.48 -20.86 -1.50
N LEU A 656 -23.40 -19.57 -1.86
CA LEU A 656 -22.63 -18.58 -1.11
C LEU A 656 -23.17 -18.42 0.32
N ARG A 657 -24.50 -18.36 0.48
CA ARG A 657 -25.18 -18.31 1.79
C ARG A 657 -24.97 -19.59 2.61
N ALA A 658 -24.95 -20.75 1.96
CA ALA A 658 -24.66 -22.04 2.57
C ALA A 658 -23.18 -22.25 2.92
N ARG A 659 -22.29 -21.32 2.53
CA ARG A 659 -20.85 -21.38 2.79
C ARG A 659 -20.13 -22.52 2.07
N HIS A 660 -20.72 -23.02 0.99
CA HIS A 660 -20.18 -24.09 0.16
C HIS A 660 -19.11 -23.52 -0.79
N THR A 661 -18.04 -23.01 -0.19
CA THR A 661 -16.98 -22.26 -0.87
C THR A 661 -15.60 -22.71 -0.42
N PHE A 662 -14.61 -22.44 -1.26
CA PHE A 662 -13.18 -22.50 -0.92
C PHE A 662 -12.47 -21.25 -1.47
N ALA A 663 -11.27 -20.98 -1.00
CA ALA A 663 -10.47 -19.82 -1.38
C ALA A 663 -9.18 -20.28 -2.07
N THR A 664 -8.74 -19.58 -3.11
CA THR A 664 -7.45 -19.84 -3.76
C THR A 664 -6.61 -18.57 -3.87
N THR A 665 -5.32 -18.75 -4.14
CA THR A 665 -4.35 -17.69 -4.35
C THR A 665 -4.40 -17.06 -5.75
N GLY A 666 -5.48 -17.30 -6.52
CA GLY A 666 -5.64 -16.83 -7.90
C GLY A 666 -5.43 -17.93 -8.94
N GLN A 667 -4.78 -19.03 -8.56
CA GLN A 667 -4.74 -20.25 -9.37
C GLN A 667 -6.08 -21.00 -9.29
N ARG A 668 -6.45 -21.74 -10.34
CA ARG A 668 -7.66 -22.59 -10.35
C ARG A 668 -7.43 -23.93 -9.64
N LEU A 669 -6.95 -23.82 -8.40
CA LEU A 669 -6.87 -24.95 -7.47
C LEU A 669 -8.28 -25.33 -7.05
N VAL A 670 -8.53 -26.61 -6.76
CA VAL A 670 -9.82 -27.05 -6.23
C VAL A 670 -9.58 -27.74 -4.89
N GLY A 671 -10.30 -27.29 -3.86
CA GLY A 671 -10.33 -27.89 -2.54
C GLY A 671 -11.74 -28.35 -2.19
N LEU A 672 -11.97 -29.66 -2.16
CA LEU A 672 -13.27 -30.24 -1.77
C LEU A 672 -13.10 -31.10 -0.53
N VAL A 673 -13.96 -30.90 0.45
CA VAL A 673 -14.06 -31.73 1.67
C VAL A 673 -15.52 -32.08 1.92
N GLN A 674 -15.76 -33.36 2.24
CA GLN A 674 -17.07 -33.89 2.60
C GLN A 674 -16.96 -34.95 3.69
N THR A 675 -18.07 -35.29 4.34
CA THR A 675 -18.11 -36.46 5.22
C THR A 675 -18.01 -37.74 4.40
N ALA A 676 -17.38 -38.79 4.95
CA ALA A 676 -17.18 -40.05 4.23
C ALA A 676 -18.50 -40.77 3.86
N ASP A 677 -19.59 -40.47 4.58
CA ASP A 677 -20.94 -40.96 4.26
C ASP A 677 -21.68 -40.07 3.23
N GLY A 678 -21.07 -38.97 2.79
CA GLY A 678 -21.65 -38.00 1.86
C GLY A 678 -22.82 -37.19 2.42
N SER A 679 -23.06 -37.23 3.74
CA SER A 679 -24.18 -36.54 4.37
C SER A 679 -24.01 -35.02 4.48
N ALA A 680 -22.77 -34.52 4.45
CA ALA A 680 -22.46 -33.09 4.54
C ALA A 680 -21.22 -32.70 3.72
N LEU A 681 -21.23 -31.46 3.21
CA LEU A 681 -20.15 -30.81 2.49
C LEU A 681 -19.50 -29.72 3.34
N GLN A 682 -18.31 -29.26 2.95
CA GLN A 682 -17.69 -28.08 3.56
C GLN A 682 -18.66 -26.88 3.58
N GLY A 683 -18.80 -26.24 4.75
CA GLY A 683 -19.76 -25.17 5.00
C GLY A 683 -21.01 -25.61 5.78
N ASP A 684 -21.37 -26.90 5.72
CA ASP A 684 -22.48 -27.47 6.48
C ASP A 684 -22.19 -27.57 7.97
N GLU A 685 -23.26 -27.58 8.76
CA GLU A 685 -23.19 -27.78 10.21
C GLU A 685 -23.64 -29.20 10.56
N ILE A 686 -22.75 -29.95 11.19
CA ILE A 686 -23.02 -31.31 11.67
C ILE A 686 -22.89 -31.39 13.19
N GLN A 687 -23.65 -32.30 13.80
CA GLN A 687 -23.55 -32.60 15.22
C GLN A 687 -22.97 -34.00 15.38
N VAL A 688 -21.86 -34.11 16.11
CA VAL A 688 -21.16 -35.37 16.36
C VAL A 688 -21.00 -35.54 17.86
N LEU A 689 -21.31 -36.72 18.41
CA LEU A 689 -21.16 -36.97 19.83
C LEU A 689 -19.67 -37.00 20.21
N LYS A 690 -19.33 -36.65 21.45
CA LYS A 690 -17.93 -36.55 21.90
C LYS A 690 -17.12 -37.85 21.75
N GLN A 691 -17.78 -39.01 21.70
CA GLN A 691 -17.16 -40.32 21.57
C GLN A 691 -17.17 -40.86 20.14
N GLU A 692 -17.82 -40.16 19.20
CA GLU A 692 -17.89 -40.55 17.80
C GLU A 692 -16.69 -39.98 17.02
N THR A 693 -16.24 -40.74 16.04
CA THR A 693 -15.21 -40.32 15.09
C THR A 693 -15.90 -39.73 13.88
N LEU A 694 -15.44 -38.54 13.44
CA LEU A 694 -15.83 -38.00 12.14
C LEU A 694 -14.79 -38.43 11.10
N GLU A 695 -15.26 -39.06 10.03
CA GLU A 695 -14.46 -39.39 8.86
C GLU A 695 -14.74 -38.39 7.74
N LEU A 696 -13.67 -37.85 7.17
CA LEU A 696 -13.73 -36.87 6.11
C LEU A 696 -12.98 -37.39 4.88
N ASP A 697 -13.60 -37.18 3.72
CA ASP A 697 -12.98 -37.35 2.42
C ASP A 697 -12.60 -35.99 1.88
N TYR A 698 -11.40 -35.89 1.32
CA TYR A 698 -10.92 -34.66 0.70
C TYR A 698 -10.33 -34.93 -0.68
N HIS A 699 -10.55 -33.97 -1.58
CA HIS A 699 -10.05 -34.03 -2.95
C HIS A 699 -9.45 -32.68 -3.32
N PHE A 700 -8.13 -32.62 -3.32
CA PHE A 700 -7.35 -31.42 -3.61
C PHE A 700 -6.64 -31.56 -4.94
N LEU A 701 -6.87 -30.59 -5.83
CA LEU A 701 -6.37 -30.58 -7.20
C LEU A 701 -5.61 -29.29 -7.46
N GLY A 702 -4.31 -29.44 -7.66
CA GLY A 702 -3.38 -28.36 -7.90
C GLY A 702 -3.03 -28.21 -9.38
N GLU A 703 -2.51 -27.04 -9.73
CA GLU A 703 -1.81 -26.81 -10.99
C GLU A 703 -0.33 -27.22 -10.85
N LYS A 704 0.30 -26.85 -9.73
CA LYS A 704 1.57 -27.38 -9.25
C LYS A 704 1.31 -28.39 -8.12
N GLY A 705 2.30 -29.24 -7.81
CA GLY A 705 2.17 -30.23 -6.75
C GLY A 705 2.18 -29.60 -5.35
N PHE A 706 1.45 -30.19 -4.41
CA PHE A 706 1.34 -29.70 -3.03
C PHE A 706 2.53 -30.15 -2.18
N SER A 707 3.10 -29.24 -1.39
CA SER A 707 4.16 -29.56 -0.43
C SER A 707 3.63 -30.15 0.87
N SER A 708 2.45 -29.71 1.29
CA SER A 708 1.81 -30.12 2.54
C SER A 708 0.29 -29.87 2.50
N ILE A 709 -0.44 -30.50 3.42
CA ILE A 709 -1.81 -30.15 3.81
C ILE A 709 -1.80 -29.88 5.31
N GLU A 710 -2.62 -28.93 5.75
CA GLU A 710 -2.82 -28.61 7.15
C GLU A 710 -4.30 -28.66 7.54
N ALA A 711 -4.58 -29.09 8.77
CA ALA A 711 -5.90 -29.00 9.37
C ALA A 711 -5.82 -28.23 10.68
N PHE A 712 -6.76 -27.33 10.92
CA PHE A 712 -6.85 -26.45 12.07
C PHE A 712 -8.22 -26.57 12.75
N ASP A 713 -8.28 -26.32 14.06
CA ASP A 713 -9.53 -26.02 14.76
C ASP A 713 -9.36 -24.76 15.64
N THR A 714 -10.35 -24.50 16.49
CA THR A 714 -10.34 -23.41 17.47
C THR A 714 -9.12 -23.40 18.41
N SER A 715 -8.41 -24.53 18.56
CA SER A 715 -7.21 -24.67 19.38
C SER A 715 -5.90 -24.47 18.61
N GLY A 716 -5.95 -24.35 17.29
CA GLY A 716 -4.78 -24.18 16.42
C GLY A 716 -4.61 -25.34 15.44
N LEU A 717 -3.37 -25.59 15.02
CA LEU A 717 -3.03 -26.68 14.10
C LEU A 717 -3.35 -28.04 14.75
N LEU A 718 -4.24 -28.80 14.11
CA LEU A 718 -4.63 -30.16 14.52
C LEU A 718 -3.71 -31.21 13.91
N TRP A 719 -3.42 -31.08 12.62
CA TRP A 719 -2.72 -32.08 11.84
C TRP A 719 -2.02 -31.43 10.65
N ARG A 720 -0.88 -32.02 10.26
CA ARG A 720 -0.12 -31.61 9.08
C ARG A 720 0.51 -32.85 8.45
N ARG A 721 0.52 -32.89 7.12
CA ARG A 721 1.19 -33.93 6.32
C ARG A 721 2.10 -33.26 5.30
N HIS A 722 3.36 -33.69 5.25
CA HIS A 722 4.36 -33.19 4.30
C HIS A 722 4.67 -34.25 3.26
N PHE A 723 4.33 -33.98 1.99
CA PHE A 723 4.44 -35.01 0.94
C PHE A 723 5.88 -35.31 0.55
N TRP A 724 6.77 -34.33 0.62
CA TRP A 724 8.16 -34.55 0.27
C TRP A 724 8.87 -35.46 1.28
N SER A 725 8.43 -35.49 2.54
CA SER A 725 9.00 -36.37 3.58
C SER A 725 8.52 -37.82 3.50
N GLU A 726 7.56 -38.11 2.61
CA GLU A 726 7.10 -39.48 2.33
C GLU A 726 8.04 -40.22 1.37
N SER A 727 9.06 -39.53 0.85
CA SER A 727 10.08 -40.12 -0.01
C SER A 727 11.34 -40.45 0.79
N ASP A 728 11.92 -41.62 0.51
CA ASP A 728 13.24 -42.03 1.02
C ASP A 728 14.41 -41.42 0.23
N ALA A 729 14.12 -40.58 -0.77
CA ALA A 729 15.15 -39.93 -1.57
C ALA A 729 16.01 -38.98 -0.70
N PRO A 730 17.33 -38.91 -0.93
CA PRO A 730 18.19 -38.04 -0.16
C PRO A 730 17.90 -36.56 -0.45
N ALA A 731 18.02 -35.72 0.59
CA ALA A 731 17.93 -34.27 0.45
C ALA A 731 19.08 -33.74 -0.42
N THR A 732 18.74 -32.99 -1.46
CA THR A 732 19.70 -32.44 -2.44
C THR A 732 19.44 -30.97 -2.79
N ILE A 733 18.32 -30.42 -2.32
CA ILE A 733 17.89 -29.05 -2.60
C ILE A 733 17.82 -28.30 -1.28
N LEU A 734 18.45 -27.13 -1.22
CA LEU A 734 18.25 -26.19 -0.13
C LEU A 734 17.04 -25.31 -0.49
N ARG A 735 15.92 -25.49 0.21
CA ARG A 735 14.78 -24.57 0.13
C ARG A 735 14.96 -23.47 1.17
N VAL A 736 14.84 -22.23 0.73
CA VAL A 736 14.75 -21.06 1.62
C VAL A 736 13.42 -20.38 1.37
N THR A 737 12.62 -20.18 2.41
CA THR A 737 11.30 -19.53 2.35
C THR A 737 11.27 -18.36 3.32
N TRP A 738 10.70 -17.24 2.90
CA TRP A 738 10.41 -16.10 3.78
C TRP A 738 9.01 -15.60 3.45
N GLY A 739 8.37 -14.95 4.41
CA GLY A 739 6.97 -14.59 4.25
C GLY A 739 6.43 -13.77 5.38
N GLY A 740 5.13 -13.50 5.29
CA GLY A 740 4.37 -12.69 6.23
C GLY A 740 4.22 -11.24 5.77
N ALA A 741 3.74 -10.40 6.67
CA ALA A 741 3.48 -8.99 6.43
C ALA A 741 4.11 -8.12 7.51
N ARG A 742 4.52 -6.90 7.17
CA ARG A 742 5.11 -5.95 8.11
C ARG A 742 4.15 -5.58 9.25
N LEU A 743 2.84 -5.67 9.02
CA LEU A 743 1.78 -5.34 9.98
C LEU A 743 0.42 -5.88 9.50
N TYR A 744 -0.53 -6.02 10.42
CA TYR A 744 -1.89 -6.53 10.16
C TYR A 744 -2.82 -5.54 9.42
N ASP A 745 -2.43 -4.26 9.36
CA ASP A 745 -3.25 -3.17 8.82
C ASP A 745 -2.63 -2.59 7.54
N ARG A 746 -3.06 -1.39 7.11
CA ARG A 746 -2.63 -0.74 5.88
C ARG A 746 -1.11 -0.49 5.80
N TYR A 747 -0.53 -0.69 4.62
CA TYR A 747 0.93 -0.61 4.35
C TYR A 747 1.71 -1.76 4.98
N ARG A 748 1.15 -2.95 4.79
CA ARG A 748 1.64 -4.25 5.25
C ARG A 748 2.78 -4.86 4.45
N GLU A 749 3.10 -4.31 3.28
CA GLU A 749 4.21 -4.79 2.46
C GLU A 749 5.51 -4.83 3.28
N ALA A 750 6.13 -6.00 3.28
CA ALA A 750 7.46 -6.25 3.80
C ALA A 750 8.43 -6.34 2.62
N VAL A 751 9.40 -5.44 2.56
CA VAL A 751 10.41 -5.40 1.48
C VAL A 751 11.65 -6.15 1.94
N TRP A 752 12.00 -7.22 1.26
CA TRP A 752 13.10 -8.12 1.61
C TRP A 752 14.30 -7.87 0.71
N ASN A 753 15.48 -7.71 1.30
CA ASN A 753 16.76 -7.76 0.57
C ASN A 753 17.74 -8.61 1.36
N GLY A 754 18.24 -9.69 0.77
CA GLY A 754 19.05 -10.66 1.50
C GLY A 754 20.01 -11.48 0.66
N THR A 755 20.75 -12.33 1.37
CA THR A 755 21.71 -13.26 0.79
C THR A 755 21.60 -14.62 1.48
N ILE A 756 21.65 -15.67 0.69
CA ILE A 756 21.80 -17.07 1.11
C ILE A 756 23.25 -17.46 0.83
N THR A 757 23.97 -17.96 1.82
CA THR A 757 25.38 -18.40 1.69
C THR A 757 25.52 -19.84 2.17
N VAL A 758 26.26 -20.63 1.41
CA VAL A 758 26.65 -22.01 1.76
C VAL A 758 28.16 -22.10 1.97
N SER A 759 28.63 -23.08 2.73
CA SER A 759 30.07 -23.28 2.96
C SER A 759 30.82 -23.73 1.70
N GLU A 760 32.15 -23.55 1.68
CA GLU A 760 33.00 -23.70 0.49
C GLU A 760 32.98 -25.11 -0.13
N GLU A 761 32.60 -26.13 0.63
CA GLU A 761 32.51 -27.52 0.16
C GLU A 761 31.34 -27.75 -0.82
N SER A 762 30.39 -26.81 -0.89
CA SER A 762 29.23 -26.85 -1.80
C SER A 762 29.20 -25.64 -2.71
N THR A 763 28.86 -25.83 -3.98
CA THR A 763 28.64 -24.72 -4.91
C THR A 763 27.19 -24.65 -5.35
N VAL A 764 26.68 -23.43 -5.54
CA VAL A 764 25.37 -23.19 -6.12
C VAL A 764 25.41 -23.49 -7.61
N GLN A 765 24.64 -24.49 -8.02
CA GLN A 765 24.51 -24.88 -9.43
C GLN A 765 23.42 -24.06 -10.12
N ASP A 766 22.25 -23.95 -9.48
CA ASP A 766 21.07 -23.31 -10.05
C ASP A 766 20.14 -22.80 -8.94
N VAL A 767 19.31 -21.81 -9.28
CA VAL A 767 18.43 -21.07 -8.38
C VAL A 767 17.04 -21.00 -9.02
N LEU A 768 16.07 -21.67 -8.40
CA LEU A 768 14.70 -21.76 -8.90
C LEU A 768 13.74 -21.04 -7.94
N PRO A 769 13.32 -19.79 -8.26
CA PRO A 769 12.34 -19.07 -7.46
C PRO A 769 10.93 -19.65 -7.62
N PHE A 770 10.11 -19.53 -6.58
CA PHE A 770 8.68 -19.83 -6.59
C PHE A 770 7.94 -19.02 -5.51
N GLY A 771 6.61 -18.98 -5.57
CA GLY A 771 5.79 -18.12 -4.71
C GLY A 771 5.59 -16.74 -5.34
N GLY A 772 5.49 -15.68 -4.53
CA GLY A 772 5.29 -14.30 -5.00
C GLY A 772 6.38 -13.80 -5.95
N LEU A 773 7.60 -14.34 -5.85
CA LEU A 773 8.72 -14.11 -6.77
C LEU A 773 8.36 -14.37 -8.26
N GLU A 774 7.42 -15.27 -8.56
CA GLU A 774 6.98 -15.54 -9.93
C GLU A 774 5.95 -14.53 -10.44
N ASP A 775 5.33 -13.76 -9.54
CA ASP A 775 4.24 -12.84 -9.85
C ASP A 775 4.74 -11.45 -10.27
N ASN A 776 5.98 -11.09 -9.93
CA ASN A 776 6.55 -9.79 -10.21
C ASN A 776 7.95 -9.90 -10.80
N VAL A 777 8.08 -9.46 -12.06
CA VAL A 777 9.33 -9.48 -12.86
C VAL A 777 10.48 -8.70 -12.21
N GLU A 778 10.17 -7.74 -11.33
CA GLU A 778 11.20 -6.98 -10.62
C GLU A 778 11.76 -7.69 -9.40
N ASP A 779 11.03 -8.66 -8.87
CA ASP A 779 11.51 -9.46 -7.75
C ASP A 779 12.43 -10.56 -8.29
N TYR A 780 13.50 -10.87 -7.56
CA TYR A 780 14.54 -11.77 -8.07
C TYR A 780 15.23 -12.57 -6.98
N ALA A 781 15.75 -13.72 -7.40
CA ALA A 781 16.79 -14.47 -6.72
C ALA A 781 17.82 -14.95 -7.75
N ARG A 782 19.09 -14.62 -7.55
CA ARG A 782 20.15 -14.92 -8.52
C ARG A 782 21.47 -15.27 -7.85
N THR A 783 22.29 -16.06 -8.52
CA THR A 783 23.61 -16.41 -8.03
C THR A 783 24.52 -15.18 -7.92
N ARG A 784 25.29 -15.12 -6.84
CA ARG A 784 26.33 -14.12 -6.58
C ARG A 784 27.63 -14.84 -6.25
N GLY A 785 28.38 -15.20 -7.28
CA GLY A 785 29.55 -16.08 -7.13
C GLY A 785 29.16 -17.55 -6.91
N LYS A 786 30.12 -18.38 -6.49
CA LYS A 786 29.96 -19.84 -6.43
C LYS A 786 29.20 -20.36 -5.20
N HIS A 787 29.13 -19.58 -4.13
CA HIS A 787 28.65 -20.03 -2.82
C HIS A 787 27.53 -19.17 -2.26
N SER A 788 26.95 -18.26 -3.05
CA SER A 788 25.89 -17.38 -2.55
C SER A 788 24.83 -17.05 -3.59
N VAL A 789 23.63 -16.75 -3.08
CA VAL A 789 22.46 -16.28 -3.83
C VAL A 789 22.02 -14.97 -3.21
N GLU A 790 21.83 -13.94 -4.03
CA GLU A 790 21.22 -12.67 -3.64
C GLU A 790 19.74 -12.69 -4.00
N PHE A 791 18.88 -12.15 -3.14
CA PHE A 791 17.45 -12.01 -3.41
C PHE A 791 16.89 -10.65 -3.01
N SER A 792 15.88 -10.19 -3.74
CA SER A 792 15.07 -8.99 -3.47
C SER A 792 13.62 -9.28 -3.83
N SER A 793 12.68 -9.04 -2.92
CA SER A 793 11.26 -9.40 -3.10
C SER A 793 10.37 -8.68 -2.10
N LYS A 794 9.05 -8.86 -2.23
CA LYS A 794 8.04 -8.20 -1.39
C LYS A 794 6.94 -9.17 -1.00
N THR A 795 6.58 -9.19 0.28
CA THR A 795 5.46 -10.01 0.77
C THR A 795 4.42 -9.16 1.48
N SER A 796 3.15 -9.56 1.41
CA SER A 796 2.02 -8.96 2.11
C SER A 796 1.16 -10.04 2.76
N GLY A 797 1.78 -10.90 3.58
CA GLY A 797 1.13 -12.03 4.26
C GLY A 797 1.24 -13.35 3.50
N ASP A 798 1.63 -13.30 2.22
CA ASP A 798 2.07 -14.44 1.43
C ASP A 798 3.54 -14.82 1.73
N LEU A 799 4.09 -15.69 0.88
CA LEU A 799 5.45 -16.19 0.98
C LEU A 799 6.17 -16.17 -0.38
N ASP A 800 7.48 -16.03 -0.27
CA ASP A 800 8.45 -16.15 -1.35
C ASP A 800 9.45 -17.25 -1.01
N SER A 801 9.93 -17.93 -2.03
CA SER A 801 10.87 -19.01 -1.80
C SER A 801 11.78 -19.29 -2.98
N VAL A 802 12.91 -19.91 -2.67
CA VAL A 802 13.93 -20.29 -3.63
C VAL A 802 14.39 -21.71 -3.33
N HIS A 803 14.39 -22.56 -4.36
CA HIS A 803 15.14 -23.81 -4.36
C HIS A 803 16.55 -23.55 -4.89
N VAL A 804 17.55 -23.76 -4.03
CA VAL A 804 18.97 -23.68 -4.39
C VAL A 804 19.48 -25.09 -4.63
N ASN A 805 19.77 -25.40 -5.89
CA ASN A 805 20.37 -26.66 -6.28
C ASN A 805 21.88 -26.59 -6.00
N LEU A 806 22.37 -27.55 -5.22
CA LEU A 806 23.77 -27.60 -4.80
C LEU A 806 24.53 -28.69 -5.55
N GLN A 807 25.81 -28.46 -5.77
CA GLN A 807 26.78 -29.41 -6.29
C GLN A 807 27.97 -29.53 -5.32
N GLY A 808 28.56 -30.72 -5.20
CA GLY A 808 29.66 -31.00 -4.28
C GLY A 808 29.19 -31.74 -3.04
N ASP A 809 29.90 -31.55 -1.92
CA ASP A 809 29.51 -32.12 -0.63
C ASP A 809 28.33 -31.33 -0.03
N THR A 810 27.66 -31.87 0.99
CA THR A 810 26.60 -31.15 1.72
C THR A 810 27.21 -30.00 2.54
N PRO A 811 26.61 -28.80 2.53
CA PRO A 811 27.20 -27.65 3.19
C PRO A 811 27.20 -27.83 4.71
N ARG A 812 28.34 -27.54 5.35
CA ARG A 812 28.43 -27.58 6.81
C ARG A 812 27.66 -26.45 7.48
N THR A 813 27.65 -25.30 6.82
CA THR A 813 26.95 -24.10 7.30
C THR A 813 26.14 -23.47 6.18
N ILE A 814 24.92 -23.09 6.52
CA ILE A 814 24.00 -22.31 5.71
C ILE A 814 23.70 -21.04 6.49
N ARG A 815 23.77 -19.90 5.82
CA ARG A 815 23.44 -18.60 6.40
C ARG A 815 22.49 -17.85 5.49
N VAL A 816 21.35 -17.44 6.03
CA VAL A 816 20.39 -16.56 5.36
C VAL A 816 20.33 -15.26 6.15
N ALA A 817 20.72 -14.14 5.55
CA ALA A 817 20.75 -12.86 6.25
C ALA A 817 20.36 -11.70 5.33
N GLY A 818 19.78 -10.66 5.90
CA GLY A 818 19.31 -9.52 5.12
C GLY A 818 18.73 -8.39 5.92
N SER A 819 18.05 -7.49 5.21
CA SER A 819 17.33 -6.35 5.74
C SER A 819 15.85 -6.42 5.37
N LEU A 820 15.03 -5.85 6.25
CA LEU A 820 13.59 -5.75 6.09
C LEU A 820 13.17 -4.28 6.09
N GLY A 821 12.45 -3.89 5.05
CA GLY A 821 11.87 -2.57 4.88
C GLY A 821 10.36 -2.62 4.72
N GLY A 822 9.81 -1.55 4.15
CA GLY A 822 8.40 -1.49 3.79
C GLY A 822 8.16 -0.35 2.82
N TYR A 823 6.90 -0.23 2.41
CA TYR A 823 6.46 0.79 1.47
C TYR A 823 6.82 2.22 1.95
N VAL A 824 7.45 3.00 1.06
CA VAL A 824 7.72 4.43 1.27
C VAL A 824 6.56 5.24 0.69
N LYS A 825 5.72 5.79 1.57
CA LYS A 825 4.54 6.55 1.17
C LYS A 825 4.79 8.05 0.97
N VAL A 826 5.67 8.62 1.79
CA VAL A 826 6.05 10.05 1.76
C VAL A 826 7.53 10.12 2.11
N GLY A 827 8.29 10.93 1.39
CA GLY A 827 9.73 11.13 1.63
C GLY A 827 10.61 10.65 0.50
N ASP A 828 11.92 10.57 0.76
CA ASP A 828 12.90 10.07 -0.19
C ASP A 828 12.78 8.55 -0.32
N VAL A 829 12.53 8.09 -1.53
CA VAL A 829 12.35 6.67 -1.85
C VAL A 829 13.66 5.89 -1.78
N VAL A 830 14.79 6.57 -1.96
CA VAL A 830 16.13 5.98 -1.82
C VAL A 830 16.46 5.70 -0.35
N ALA A 831 15.92 6.50 0.58
CA ALA A 831 16.15 6.30 2.01
C ALA A 831 15.44 5.06 2.57
N GLY A 832 14.40 4.56 1.88
CA GLY A 832 13.61 3.41 2.32
C GLY A 832 12.76 3.67 3.56
N ASN A 833 12.10 2.63 4.07
CA ASN A 833 11.32 2.66 5.31
C ASN A 833 11.64 1.41 6.14
N PRO A 834 12.70 1.43 6.96
CA PRO A 834 13.17 0.24 7.67
C PRO A 834 12.09 -0.33 8.60
N HIS A 835 12.02 -1.65 8.70
CA HIS A 835 11.13 -2.31 9.66
C HIS A 835 11.58 -1.99 11.09
N LYS A 836 10.70 -1.34 11.86
CA LYS A 836 11.11 -0.72 13.12
C LYS A 836 11.52 -1.72 14.20
N ALA A 837 10.78 -2.82 14.33
CA ALA A 837 10.99 -3.77 15.42
C ALA A 837 12.26 -4.61 15.19
N GLN A 838 12.49 -5.02 13.94
CA GLN A 838 13.63 -5.85 13.57
C GLN A 838 14.02 -5.59 12.10
N PRO A 839 14.87 -4.56 11.84
CA PRO A 839 15.21 -4.13 10.47
C PRO A 839 16.14 -5.09 9.74
N THR A 840 16.75 -6.06 10.45
CA THR A 840 17.63 -7.07 9.88
C THR A 840 17.28 -8.44 10.44
N PHE A 841 17.57 -9.48 9.66
CA PHE A 841 17.37 -10.87 10.06
C PHE A 841 18.59 -11.70 9.71
N GLN A 842 18.80 -12.77 10.49
CA GLN A 842 19.85 -13.75 10.25
C GLN A 842 19.42 -15.10 10.80
N LEU A 843 19.46 -16.12 9.96
CA LEU A 843 19.29 -17.52 10.30
C LEU A 843 20.57 -18.26 9.90
N GLU A 844 21.08 -19.09 10.81
CA GLU A 844 22.16 -20.05 10.54
C GLU A 844 21.70 -21.46 10.84
N ALA A 845 22.07 -22.42 9.99
CA ALA A 845 21.74 -23.83 10.16
C ALA A 845 22.86 -24.74 9.61
N SER A 846 22.95 -25.95 10.14
CA SER A 846 23.69 -27.04 9.49
C SER A 846 22.78 -27.83 8.56
N TRP A 847 23.35 -28.57 7.59
CA TRP A 847 22.55 -29.44 6.71
C TRP A 847 21.76 -30.50 7.51
N GLU A 848 22.38 -31.08 8.54
CA GLU A 848 21.77 -32.12 9.39
C GLU A 848 20.55 -31.59 10.16
N GLU A 849 20.59 -30.35 10.64
CA GLU A 849 19.50 -29.73 11.40
C GLU A 849 18.22 -29.56 10.54
N ILE A 850 18.37 -29.37 9.24
CA ILE A 850 17.28 -28.96 8.34
C ILE A 850 16.74 -30.12 7.48
N GLN A 851 17.21 -31.35 7.73
CA GLN A 851 16.71 -32.58 7.09
C GLN A 851 15.45 -33.13 7.78
N CYS A 852 14.56 -32.24 8.18
CA CYS A 852 13.29 -32.61 8.80
C CYS A 852 12.18 -31.71 8.27
N PRO A 853 10.91 -32.16 8.30
CA PRO A 853 9.77 -31.31 8.00
C PRO A 853 9.81 -30.00 8.80
N ASP A 854 9.51 -28.88 8.14
CA ASP A 854 9.60 -27.51 8.67
C ASP A 854 11.03 -26.99 8.94
N GLY A 855 12.04 -27.86 8.89
CA GLY A 855 13.45 -27.52 8.99
C GLY A 855 13.76 -26.60 10.17
N LYS A 856 14.50 -25.52 9.89
CA LYS A 856 14.78 -24.47 10.87
C LYS A 856 14.10 -23.16 10.45
N LEU A 857 13.44 -22.52 11.40
CA LEU A 857 12.75 -21.25 11.21
C LEU A 857 13.15 -20.24 12.29
N ILE A 858 13.18 -18.96 11.91
CA ILE A 858 13.12 -17.83 12.84
C ILE A 858 11.89 -17.00 12.55
N GLU A 859 11.25 -16.51 13.61
CA GLU A 859 10.22 -15.47 13.52
C GLU A 859 10.89 -14.09 13.60
N ILE A 860 10.33 -13.12 12.89
CA ILE A 860 10.80 -11.73 12.91
C ILE A 860 9.79 -10.89 13.70
N LEU A 861 10.29 -10.15 14.68
CA LEU A 861 9.45 -9.40 15.61
C LEU A 861 8.68 -8.26 14.92
N GLY A 862 7.47 -8.01 15.41
CA GLY A 862 6.69 -6.81 15.11
C GLY A 862 5.97 -6.79 13.76
N GLY A 863 5.85 -7.92 13.07
CA GLY A 863 4.97 -8.07 11.90
C GLY A 863 3.91 -9.16 12.08
N ALA A 864 3.06 -9.29 11.07
CA ALA A 864 2.05 -10.34 10.95
C ALA A 864 2.71 -11.58 10.34
N GLU A 865 3.07 -12.53 11.21
CA GLU A 865 3.62 -13.84 10.82
C GLU A 865 4.86 -13.72 9.92
N LEU A 866 5.76 -12.77 10.24
CA LEU A 866 7.02 -12.63 9.52
C LEU A 866 7.99 -13.74 9.91
N PHE A 867 8.55 -14.43 8.93
CA PHE A 867 9.49 -15.52 9.18
C PHE A 867 10.53 -15.69 8.07
N VAL A 868 11.61 -16.42 8.41
CA VAL A 868 12.55 -17.02 7.46
C VAL A 868 12.75 -18.48 7.86
N ARG A 869 12.64 -19.38 6.89
CA ARG A 869 12.77 -20.83 7.04
C ARG A 869 13.76 -21.42 6.04
N VAL A 870 14.49 -22.43 6.48
CA VAL A 870 15.39 -23.24 5.64
C VAL A 870 15.09 -24.72 5.82
N GLU A 871 15.05 -25.45 4.71
CA GLU A 871 14.79 -26.89 4.67
C GLU A 871 15.76 -27.54 3.66
N ALA A 872 16.28 -28.73 3.99
CA ALA A 872 16.96 -29.59 3.02
C ALA A 872 15.96 -30.64 2.54
N ILE A 873 15.53 -30.51 1.29
CA ILE A 873 14.48 -31.34 0.71
C ILE A 873 15.02 -32.25 -0.41
N PRO A 874 14.41 -33.41 -0.64
CA PRO A 874 14.75 -34.26 -1.78
C PRO A 874 14.18 -33.69 -3.09
N ARG A 875 14.78 -34.12 -4.20
CA ARG A 875 14.23 -33.87 -5.54
C ARG A 875 13.13 -34.89 -5.81
N VAL A 876 11.89 -34.51 -5.54
CA VAL A 876 10.71 -35.36 -5.71
C VAL A 876 9.62 -34.61 -6.47
N GLU A 877 8.84 -35.36 -7.24
CA GLU A 877 7.62 -34.85 -7.82
C GLU A 877 6.54 -34.79 -6.74
N LEU A 878 5.99 -33.60 -6.53
CA LEU A 878 4.93 -33.38 -5.54
C LEU A 878 3.57 -33.75 -6.15
N PRO A 879 2.65 -34.37 -5.38
CA PRO A 879 1.36 -34.78 -5.92
C PRO A 879 0.54 -33.54 -6.33
N GLN A 880 0.11 -33.49 -7.60
CA GLN A 880 -0.85 -32.49 -8.09
C GLN A 880 -2.31 -32.86 -7.75
N ARG A 881 -2.55 -34.11 -7.37
CA ARG A 881 -3.83 -34.62 -6.91
C ARG A 881 -3.61 -35.31 -5.58
N ILE A 882 -4.35 -34.88 -4.56
CA ILE A 882 -4.40 -35.57 -3.29
C ILE A 882 -5.84 -35.99 -3.06
N GLN A 883 -6.03 -37.29 -2.93
CA GLN A 883 -7.29 -37.90 -2.55
C GLN A 883 -7.01 -38.91 -1.45
N PHE A 884 -7.85 -38.91 -0.43
CA PHE A 884 -7.85 -39.95 0.58
C PHE A 884 -9.29 -40.28 0.91
N GLU A 885 -9.60 -41.57 0.93
CA GLU A 885 -10.89 -42.12 1.36
C GLU A 885 -10.75 -42.55 2.82
N HIS A 886 -11.64 -42.09 3.70
CA HIS A 886 -11.73 -42.45 5.12
C HIS A 886 -10.59 -41.91 6.02
N HIS A 887 -10.34 -40.60 6.02
CA HIS A 887 -9.47 -40.01 7.05
C HIS A 887 -10.23 -39.86 8.38
N SER A 888 -9.95 -40.73 9.34
CA SER A 888 -10.51 -40.63 10.70
C SER A 888 -9.88 -39.45 11.45
N VAL A 889 -10.64 -38.39 11.71
CA VAL A 889 -10.22 -37.35 12.67
C VAL A 889 -10.56 -37.84 14.07
N VAL A 890 -9.70 -38.71 14.63
CA VAL A 890 -9.83 -39.13 16.02
C VAL A 890 -9.25 -38.03 16.89
N LYS A 891 -10.10 -37.26 17.56
CA LYS A 891 -9.66 -36.45 18.70
C LYS A 891 -9.42 -37.40 19.87
N THR A 892 -8.29 -38.10 19.88
CA THR A 892 -7.81 -38.74 21.10
C THR A 892 -7.45 -37.60 22.05
N LEU A 893 -8.36 -37.29 22.96
CA LEU A 893 -8.12 -36.43 24.12
C LEU A 893 -7.14 -37.12 25.09
N ASP A 894 -6.01 -37.64 24.60
CA ASP A 894 -4.92 -38.09 25.45
C ASP A 894 -3.85 -37.00 25.51
N ARG A 895 -3.92 -36.29 26.63
CA ARG A 895 -2.89 -35.38 27.14
C ARG A 895 -1.51 -36.05 27.08
N ALA A 896 -0.63 -35.52 26.23
CA ALA A 896 0.77 -35.40 26.63
C ALA A 896 0.87 -34.23 27.64
N ARG A 897 1.24 -34.57 28.88
CA ARG A 897 1.38 -33.67 30.04
C ARG A 897 2.38 -32.52 29.79
N SER A 898 2.02 -31.30 30.20
CA SER A 898 2.72 -30.64 31.32
C SER A 898 1.81 -29.62 32.04
N THR A 899 1.58 -29.90 33.33
CA THR A 899 1.26 -29.00 34.48
C THR A 899 0.47 -27.70 34.28
N LEU A 900 -0.79 -27.69 34.71
CA LEU A 900 -1.27 -27.00 35.93
C LEU A 900 -2.75 -27.31 36.19
N LEU A 901 -3.08 -27.56 37.46
CA LEU A 901 -4.38 -27.94 38.00
C LEU A 901 -5.37 -26.75 37.98
N GLY A 902 -6.66 -27.04 37.79
CA GLY A 902 -7.74 -26.08 38.01
C GLY A 902 -9.06 -26.58 37.43
N GLU A 903 -9.93 -27.08 38.30
CA GLU A 903 -11.26 -27.60 38.01
C GLU A 903 -12.19 -26.51 37.43
N SER A 904 -12.96 -26.85 36.40
CA SER A 904 -14.40 -26.53 36.30
C SER A 904 -14.97 -27.11 35.01
N GLY A 905 -16.15 -27.74 35.16
CA GLY A 905 -16.90 -28.32 34.06
C GLY A 905 -17.48 -27.23 33.16
N VAL A 906 -17.16 -27.32 31.87
CA VAL A 906 -17.83 -26.57 30.80
C VAL A 906 -18.09 -27.57 29.68
N GLU A 907 -19.35 -27.67 29.24
CA GLU A 907 -19.74 -28.34 28.00
C GLU A 907 -18.90 -27.81 26.84
N LYS A 908 -18.07 -28.66 26.24
CA LYS A 908 -17.31 -28.32 25.03
C LYS A 908 -18.08 -28.84 23.82
N ARG A 909 -18.67 -27.92 23.06
CA ARG A 909 -19.31 -28.16 21.76
C ARG A 909 -18.24 -28.36 20.67
N TRP A 910 -18.61 -29.09 19.64
CA TRP A 910 -17.80 -29.38 18.45
C TRP A 910 -17.34 -28.08 17.76
N SER A 911 -16.08 -28.07 17.33
CA SER A 911 -15.42 -26.90 16.70
C SER A 911 -15.28 -27.11 15.19
N PRO A 912 -15.30 -26.05 14.37
CA PRO A 912 -15.01 -26.15 12.94
C PRO A 912 -13.61 -26.72 12.71
N VAL A 913 -13.47 -27.67 11.78
CA VAL A 913 -12.17 -28.10 11.25
C VAL A 913 -11.96 -27.35 9.94
N LEU A 914 -10.90 -26.55 9.89
CA LEU A 914 -10.44 -25.84 8.72
C LEU A 914 -9.33 -26.66 8.04
N PHE A 915 -9.48 -26.98 6.76
CA PHE A 915 -8.38 -27.50 5.96
C PHE A 915 -7.74 -26.32 5.22
N LEU A 916 -6.43 -26.13 5.40
CA LEU A 916 -5.60 -25.17 4.67
C LEU A 916 -4.69 -25.90 3.69
#